data_AF-A0A6P4AH69-F1
#
_entry.id   AF-A0A6P4AH69-F1
#
_cell.length_a   1.000
_cell.length_b   1.000
_cell.length_c   1.000
_cell.angle_alpha   90.00
_cell.angle_beta   90.00
_cell.angle_gamma   90.00
#
_symmetry.space_group_name_H-M   'P 1'
#
loop_
_entity.id
_entity.type
_entity.pdbx_description
1 polymer ?
#
loop_
_entity_poly.entity_id
_entity_poly.type
_entity_poly.pdbx_seq_one_letter_code
_entity_poly.pdbx_strand_id
1 'polypeptide(L)'
;MRTHSACCFTGKISRTHNRKHKHPQTSGETMENLLINDAIATDNLEAQSENQNMINPSSGRTTNVILNHDFSGGLQSWHANCCDGFVVLADSANSRGEANLAGNYAVVTNRKECWQGLEQDITSRISLNSTYMVSAHVGVSGAIQGSADVLATLKLEYQNSATSYLFVGKTSVSKESWEKVEGTFSLSTMPQRVVFYLEGPSPGVDLLIQSVVVSCLSNKESESGSKACATAEDDNIILNPRFEDGLNNWSGRGCKVVLHDSMGDGKIVPLTGKVFAAATERTQSWNGIQQEITGRVQRKLAYEVTAVVRIFGNNVTSSDVRATLWVQRADQREQYIGIANVQATDKNWTQLQGKFLLNGSPAKVVIYFEGPPAGTDILLNSLVVKHAEKIPPSPPPVIENPAFGVNIIENSNLSNGTNGWFGLGNCTLSVGTGSPHILPPMARDSLGPHEPLSGRYILVTNRTQTWMGPAQMITDKLKLFLTYQVSAWVRIGSGATGPQNVNVALSVDNQWVNGGQVELNNDTWHEIGGSFRIEKQPAKVMVYVQGPAAGINLMLAGLQIFPVDRQARFRYLRKQTDMIRKRDVVLKFSGLDSTSFLGTLVKVRQIKNSFPFGSCMNRTNIDNEDFVEFFVKNFNWAVFGNELKWYWTEAQKGNLNYKDADEMLDLCKSHNIEARGHCIFWEVEGAVQQWVRSLSKTDLATAVQNRLTGLLTRYKGKFRHYDVNNEMLHGSFYQDRLGKDIRANMFKIANQLDPSAILFVNDYHVEDGCDTRSSPEKYIQHILDLQEQGAPVGGIGIQGHIDSPVGPIVSSALDKLGVLGLPIWFTELDVSSINEYIRAEDLEVMLREAFAHPAVDGVMLWGFWELFMSRENSHLVNAEGDVNEAGQKYLDLKREWLFHTHGHVDEDGEFTFRGFHGTYYLDILTASKKVTKTFVVDKGDTPLVVPIDL
;
A
#
# COMPACT_ATOMS: atom_id res chain seq x y z
N MET A 1 31.67 3.80 -41.46
CA MET A 1 31.48 2.60 -42.30
C MET A 1 32.08 1.38 -41.61
N ARG A 2 31.25 0.58 -40.93
CA ARG A 2 31.46 -0.85 -40.64
C ARG A 2 30.07 -1.47 -40.53
N THR A 3 29.85 -2.47 -41.36
CA THR A 3 28.59 -3.09 -41.76
C THR A 3 28.04 -4.02 -40.68
N HIS A 4 26.75 -3.87 -40.36
CA HIS A 4 25.99 -4.77 -39.50
C HIS A 4 25.43 -5.93 -40.35
N SER A 5 25.52 -7.16 -39.84
CA SER A 5 24.84 -8.34 -40.39
C SER A 5 23.69 -8.72 -39.46
N ALA A 6 22.46 -8.54 -39.94
CA ALA A 6 21.26 -9.10 -39.35
C ALA A 6 21.00 -10.47 -39.98
N CYS A 7 20.90 -11.53 -39.18
CA CYS A 7 20.42 -12.83 -39.64
C CYS A 7 19.01 -13.08 -39.11
N CYS A 8 18.04 -13.08 -40.03
CA CYS A 8 16.69 -13.59 -39.85
C CYS A 8 16.73 -15.12 -39.79
N PHE A 9 16.00 -15.73 -38.86
CA PHE A 9 15.65 -17.15 -38.95
C PHE A 9 14.13 -17.32 -39.03
N THR A 10 13.67 -17.66 -40.23
CA THR A 10 12.41 -18.36 -40.48
C THR A 10 12.75 -19.82 -40.77
N GLY A 11 12.12 -20.76 -40.05
CA GLY A 11 12.35 -22.20 -40.21
C GLY A 11 11.03 -22.94 -40.41
N LYS A 12 10.74 -23.29 -41.67
CA LYS A 12 9.58 -24.08 -42.11
C LYS A 12 9.69 -25.54 -41.68
N ILE A 13 8.53 -26.12 -41.37
CA ILE A 13 8.25 -27.54 -41.21
C ILE A 13 8.53 -28.29 -42.53
N SER A 14 9.22 -29.43 -42.45
CA SER A 14 9.32 -30.42 -43.54
C SER A 14 8.97 -31.82 -43.02
N ARG A 15 7.99 -32.46 -43.68
CA ARG A 15 7.67 -33.89 -43.58
C ARG A 15 8.53 -34.65 -44.59
N THR A 16 9.05 -35.82 -44.22
CA THR A 16 9.29 -36.95 -45.14
C THR A 16 9.38 -38.28 -44.38
N HIS A 17 9.17 -39.36 -45.14
CA HIS A 17 8.56 -40.64 -44.78
C HIS A 17 9.49 -41.76 -44.27
N ASN A 18 8.85 -42.68 -43.52
CA ASN A 18 8.97 -44.15 -43.50
C ASN A 18 10.35 -44.84 -43.34
N ARG A 19 10.47 -45.65 -42.28
CA ARG A 19 10.85 -47.07 -42.40
C ARG A 19 10.30 -47.94 -41.25
N LYS A 20 9.85 -49.14 -41.65
CA LYS A 20 9.15 -50.21 -40.91
C LYS A 20 10.04 -50.90 -39.86
N HIS A 21 9.47 -51.41 -38.75
CA HIS A 21 9.27 -52.85 -38.52
C HIS A 21 8.59 -53.22 -37.17
N LYS A 22 7.51 -54.01 -37.32
CA LYS A 22 7.05 -55.20 -36.55
C LYS A 22 6.81 -55.17 -35.02
N HIS A 23 5.53 -55.36 -34.68
CA HIS A 23 4.97 -56.01 -33.48
C HIS A 23 5.46 -57.46 -33.26
N PRO A 24 5.31 -58.02 -32.05
CA PRO A 24 4.10 -58.80 -31.67
C PRO A 24 3.56 -58.45 -30.25
N GLN A 25 2.22 -58.37 -30.08
CA GLN A 25 1.35 -59.27 -29.27
C GLN A 25 1.56 -59.14 -27.74
N THR A 26 0.55 -59.04 -26.85
CA THR A 26 -0.76 -59.74 -26.79
C THR A 26 -1.64 -59.12 -25.69
N SER A 27 -2.98 -59.11 -25.90
CA SER A 27 -4.13 -59.35 -24.97
C SER A 27 -4.08 -58.92 -23.48
N GLY A 28 -5.13 -58.43 -22.84
CA GLY A 28 -6.56 -58.32 -23.15
C GLY A 28 -7.37 -57.99 -21.88
N GLU A 29 -8.62 -57.53 -22.07
CA GLU A 29 -9.82 -57.66 -21.20
C GLU A 29 -9.80 -57.04 -19.78
N THR A 30 -10.50 -55.92 -19.53
CA THR A 30 -11.93 -55.68 -19.20
C THR A 30 -12.38 -55.92 -17.75
N MET A 31 -13.08 -54.88 -17.22
CA MET A 31 -14.02 -54.79 -16.10
C MET A 31 -13.48 -54.98 -14.65
N GLU A 32 -13.73 -54.02 -13.76
CA GLU A 32 -14.93 -54.03 -12.89
C GLU A 32 -15.01 -52.79 -11.97
N ASN A 33 -16.25 -52.34 -11.77
CA ASN A 33 -16.67 -51.36 -10.77
C ASN A 33 -16.59 -51.98 -9.37
N LEU A 34 -16.10 -51.23 -8.38
CA LEU A 34 -16.40 -51.47 -6.98
C LEU A 34 -16.82 -50.16 -6.30
N LEU A 35 -18.13 -50.08 -6.06
CA LEU A 35 -18.77 -49.21 -5.08
C LEU A 35 -18.46 -49.75 -3.68
N ILE A 36 -18.10 -48.86 -2.75
CA ILE A 36 -18.21 -49.11 -1.31
C ILE A 36 -19.10 -48.01 -0.73
N ASN A 37 -20.28 -48.42 -0.28
CA ASN A 37 -21.12 -47.70 0.67
C ASN A 37 -20.58 -47.95 2.08
N ASP A 38 -20.57 -46.92 2.92
CA ASP A 38 -20.85 -47.06 4.34
C ASP A 38 -21.65 -45.84 4.81
N ALA A 39 -22.68 -46.12 5.61
CA ALA A 39 -23.68 -45.19 6.11
C ALA A 39 -23.75 -45.25 7.65
N ILE A 40 -24.40 -44.22 8.22
CA ILE A 40 -24.92 -44.09 9.61
C ILE A 40 -23.85 -43.58 10.60
N ALA A 41 -24.03 -42.52 11.41
CA ALA A 41 -25.21 -42.04 12.10
C ALA A 41 -25.27 -40.50 12.24
N THR A 42 -26.47 -39.96 12.08
CA THR A 42 -26.93 -38.68 12.59
C THR A 42 -27.41 -38.84 14.04
N ASP A 43 -27.01 -37.93 14.94
CA ASP A 43 -27.72 -37.72 16.20
C ASP A 43 -28.18 -36.27 16.32
N ASN A 44 -29.50 -36.12 16.40
CA ASN A 44 -30.24 -34.91 16.71
C ASN A 44 -30.31 -34.75 18.24
N LEU A 45 -30.08 -33.53 18.73
CA LEU A 45 -30.63 -33.07 19.99
C LEU A 45 -31.17 -31.64 19.81
N GLU A 46 -32.49 -31.56 19.65
CA GLU A 46 -33.29 -30.34 19.86
C GLU A 46 -33.77 -30.26 21.33
N ALA A 47 -34.28 -29.07 21.68
CA ALA A 47 -34.89 -28.62 22.94
C ALA A 47 -33.89 -27.95 23.92
N GLN A 48 -34.09 -26.74 24.44
CA GLN A 48 -35.31 -26.00 24.70
C GLN A 48 -34.99 -24.51 24.96
N SER A 49 -35.84 -23.61 24.49
CA SER A 49 -35.91 -22.22 24.92
C SER A 49 -36.65 -22.11 26.25
N GLU A 50 -36.06 -21.50 27.28
CA GLU A 50 -36.79 -20.90 28.40
C GLU A 50 -36.11 -19.61 28.89
N ASN A 51 -36.93 -18.78 29.51
CA ASN A 51 -36.93 -17.33 29.53
C ASN A 51 -36.41 -16.77 30.88
N GLN A 52 -36.00 -15.50 30.88
CA GLN A 52 -35.93 -14.58 32.05
C GLN A 52 -34.88 -14.83 33.16
N ASN A 53 -33.93 -13.89 33.32
CA ASN A 53 -34.06 -12.84 34.34
C ASN A 53 -32.89 -11.84 34.33
N MET A 54 -33.26 -10.56 34.22
CA MET A 54 -32.42 -9.41 34.55
C MET A 54 -32.04 -9.44 36.03
N ILE A 55 -30.75 -9.44 36.33
CA ILE A 55 -30.20 -8.88 37.56
C ILE A 55 -28.92 -8.11 37.19
N ASN A 56 -29.05 -6.78 37.16
CA ASN A 56 -27.90 -5.87 37.30
C ASN A 56 -27.21 -6.11 38.64
N PRO A 57 -25.88 -6.00 38.68
CA PRO A 57 -25.26 -5.23 39.74
C PRO A 57 -24.39 -4.12 39.15
N SER A 58 -24.87 -2.90 39.34
CA SER A 58 -24.07 -1.69 39.29
C SER A 58 -23.00 -1.70 40.38
N SER A 59 -21.73 -1.69 39.98
CA SER A 59 -20.65 -1.13 40.79
C SER A 59 -19.74 -0.33 39.86
N GLY A 60 -19.63 0.98 40.11
CA GLY A 60 -18.84 1.90 39.28
C GLY A 60 -17.40 1.42 39.12
N ARG A 61 -16.98 1.18 37.88
CA ARG A 61 -15.58 0.88 37.57
C ARG A 61 -14.79 2.18 37.54
N THR A 62 -14.06 2.44 38.61
CA THR A 62 -12.80 3.17 38.51
C THR A 62 -11.88 2.38 37.59
N THR A 63 -11.42 2.98 36.49
CA THR A 63 -10.53 2.32 35.54
C THR A 63 -9.15 2.09 36.18
N ASN A 64 -8.67 0.85 36.18
CA ASN A 64 -7.35 0.51 36.67
C ASN A 64 -6.28 1.08 35.73
N VAL A 65 -5.33 1.84 36.26
CA VAL A 65 -4.18 2.42 35.54
C VAL A 65 -3.26 1.31 35.04
N ILE A 66 -3.16 0.18 35.74
CA ILE A 66 -2.33 -0.95 35.35
C ILE A 66 -3.03 -1.81 34.29
N LEU A 67 -2.32 -2.08 33.20
CA LEU A 67 -2.77 -2.97 32.12
C LEU A 67 -2.37 -4.41 32.44
N ASN A 68 -3.18 -5.36 31.95
CA ASN A 68 -2.99 -6.79 32.20
C ASN A 68 -2.72 -7.06 33.70
N HIS A 69 -3.55 -6.47 34.54
CA HIS A 69 -3.34 -6.41 35.97
C HIS A 69 -3.58 -7.73 36.69
N ASP A 70 -4.22 -8.69 36.05
CA ASP A 70 -4.53 -10.04 36.54
C ASP A 70 -3.71 -11.13 35.82
N PHE A 71 -2.77 -10.72 34.95
CA PHE A 71 -1.90 -11.61 34.17
C PHE A 71 -2.65 -12.60 33.26
N SER A 72 -3.89 -12.31 32.88
CA SER A 72 -4.67 -13.11 31.92
C SER A 72 -4.02 -13.16 30.53
N GLY A 73 -3.29 -12.11 30.14
CA GLY A 73 -2.49 -12.04 28.91
C GLY A 73 -1.02 -12.43 29.07
N GLY A 74 -0.66 -13.17 30.13
CA GLY A 74 0.75 -13.47 30.45
C GLY A 74 1.48 -12.26 31.03
N LEU A 75 2.75 -12.04 30.68
CA LEU A 75 3.50 -10.83 31.07
C LEU A 75 3.35 -9.67 30.07
N GLN A 76 2.36 -9.71 29.18
CA GLN A 76 2.10 -8.60 28.27
C GLN A 76 1.95 -7.28 29.07
N SER A 77 2.64 -6.22 28.62
CA SER A 77 2.73 -4.92 29.28
C SER A 77 3.53 -4.85 30.60
N TRP A 78 4.11 -5.95 31.06
CA TRP A 78 4.99 -5.99 32.22
C TRP A 78 6.43 -6.33 31.81
N HIS A 79 7.40 -5.74 32.50
CA HIS A 79 8.82 -5.99 32.27
C HIS A 79 9.49 -6.48 33.56
N ALA A 80 10.28 -7.55 33.47
CA ALA A 80 11.11 -7.99 34.58
C ALA A 80 12.39 -7.15 34.62
N ASN A 81 12.61 -6.44 35.73
CA ASN A 81 13.74 -5.54 35.88
C ASN A 81 14.96 -6.31 36.39
N CYS A 82 15.87 -6.64 35.47
CA CYS A 82 17.13 -7.34 35.74
C CYS A 82 16.99 -8.70 36.45
N CYS A 83 15.82 -9.35 36.29
CA CYS A 83 15.45 -10.65 36.82
C CYS A 83 14.60 -11.41 35.79
N ASP A 84 14.20 -12.64 36.11
CA ASP A 84 13.37 -13.46 35.24
C ASP A 84 11.91 -13.41 35.69
N GLY A 85 10.97 -13.38 34.74
CA GLY A 85 9.54 -13.36 35.02
C GLY A 85 8.77 -14.33 34.12
N PHE A 86 7.81 -15.05 34.67
CA PHE A 86 6.85 -15.86 33.91
C PHE A 86 5.48 -15.91 34.61
N VAL A 87 4.44 -16.36 33.91
CA VAL A 87 3.08 -16.49 34.49
C VAL A 87 2.72 -17.95 34.66
N VAL A 88 2.13 -18.28 35.80
CA VAL A 88 1.53 -19.58 36.07
C VAL A 88 0.03 -19.48 35.84
N LEU A 89 -0.48 -20.30 34.91
CA LEU A 89 -1.90 -20.38 34.57
C LEU A 89 -2.63 -21.35 35.51
N ALA A 90 -3.85 -20.98 35.91
CA ALA A 90 -4.65 -21.69 36.91
C ALA A 90 -4.83 -23.21 36.61
N ASP A 91 -4.90 -23.61 35.33
CA ASP A 91 -5.12 -25.02 34.95
C ASP A 91 -3.90 -25.95 35.16
N SER A 92 -2.71 -25.39 35.36
CA SER A 92 -1.47 -26.17 35.55
C SER A 92 -1.21 -26.58 37.01
N ALA A 93 -1.92 -25.97 37.96
CA ALA A 93 -1.71 -26.16 39.40
C ALA A 93 -2.13 -27.56 39.93
N ASN A 94 -2.97 -28.30 39.20
CA ASN A 94 -3.44 -29.63 39.61
C ASN A 94 -2.39 -30.76 39.49
N SER A 95 -1.17 -30.47 39.04
CA SER A 95 -0.12 -31.48 38.82
C SER A 95 1.07 -31.40 39.80
N ARG A 96 1.11 -30.43 40.72
CA ARG A 96 2.23 -30.24 41.67
C ARG A 96 1.88 -30.14 43.16
N GLY A 97 0.63 -30.35 43.55
CA GLY A 97 0.27 -30.53 44.97
C GLY A 97 0.52 -29.30 45.86
N GLU A 98 0.49 -28.09 45.29
CA GLU A 98 0.53 -26.83 46.04
C GLU A 98 -0.87 -26.21 46.10
N ALA A 99 -1.20 -25.63 47.24
CA ALA A 99 -2.56 -25.31 47.70
C ALA A 99 -3.40 -24.46 46.73
N ASN A 100 -4.72 -24.69 46.73
CA ASN A 100 -5.78 -24.03 45.94
C ASN A 100 -5.54 -22.53 45.69
N LEU A 101 -5.09 -22.17 44.48
CA LEU A 101 -4.98 -20.79 44.02
C LEU A 101 -5.93 -20.58 42.83
N ALA A 102 -6.99 -19.79 43.05
CA ALA A 102 -7.91 -19.37 42.01
C ALA A 102 -7.34 -18.11 41.31
N GLY A 103 -6.82 -18.28 40.09
CA GLY A 103 -6.39 -17.20 39.20
C GLY A 103 -4.93 -17.28 38.76
N ASN A 104 -4.62 -16.62 37.64
CA ASN A 104 -3.26 -16.53 37.11
C ASN A 104 -2.39 -15.63 38.01
N TYR A 105 -1.10 -15.93 38.12
CA TYR A 105 -0.16 -15.06 38.83
C TYR A 105 1.22 -15.04 38.15
N ALA A 106 1.90 -13.90 38.24
CA ALA A 106 3.27 -13.75 37.80
C ALA A 106 4.25 -14.24 38.89
N VAL A 107 5.32 -14.90 38.46
CA VAL A 107 6.44 -15.33 39.29
C VAL A 107 7.67 -14.58 38.82
N VAL A 108 8.28 -13.82 39.72
CA VAL A 108 9.55 -13.13 39.51
C VAL A 108 10.64 -13.89 40.27
N THR A 109 11.57 -14.48 39.52
CA THR A 109 12.61 -15.38 40.05
C THR A 109 14.00 -14.93 39.62
N ASN A 110 15.03 -15.68 40.04
CA ASN A 110 16.44 -15.41 39.77
C ASN A 110 16.89 -14.01 40.22
N ARG A 111 16.29 -13.53 41.32
CA ARG A 111 16.53 -12.20 41.88
C ARG A 111 17.82 -12.21 42.70
N LYS A 112 18.78 -11.36 42.31
CA LYS A 112 20.09 -11.19 42.93
C LYS A 112 20.16 -9.99 43.88
N GLU A 113 19.23 -9.05 43.72
CA GLU A 113 19.13 -7.84 44.55
C GLU A 113 17.68 -7.59 44.95
N CYS A 114 17.45 -6.94 46.10
CA CYS A 114 16.08 -6.75 46.63
C CYS A 114 15.23 -5.76 45.81
N TRP A 115 15.84 -4.88 45.01
CA TRP A 115 15.13 -3.91 44.15
C TRP A 115 14.68 -4.49 42.81
N GLN A 116 15.13 -5.71 42.46
CA GLN A 116 14.71 -6.38 41.23
C GLN A 116 13.26 -6.86 41.36
N GLY A 117 12.48 -6.73 40.30
CA GLY A 117 11.03 -6.92 40.40
C GLY A 117 10.32 -6.81 39.07
N LEU A 118 8.99 -6.67 39.12
CA LEU A 118 8.14 -6.51 37.94
C LEU A 118 7.67 -5.07 37.80
N GLU A 119 7.87 -4.48 36.62
CA GLU A 119 7.64 -3.06 36.37
C GLU A 119 6.75 -2.78 35.16
N GLN A 120 5.99 -1.69 35.23
CA GLN A 120 5.14 -1.21 34.14
C GLN A 120 5.18 0.33 34.07
N ASP A 121 5.40 0.86 32.87
CA ASP A 121 5.40 2.30 32.61
C ASP A 121 3.96 2.84 32.63
N ILE A 122 3.65 3.67 33.62
CA ILE A 122 2.31 4.24 33.82
C ILE A 122 2.24 5.72 33.43
N THR A 123 3.28 6.27 32.80
CA THR A 123 3.43 7.72 32.52
C THR A 123 2.20 8.30 31.83
N SER A 124 1.70 7.66 30.78
CA SER A 124 0.56 8.14 30.00
C SER A 124 -0.81 7.93 30.68
N ARG A 125 -0.85 7.25 31.81
CA ARG A 125 -2.08 6.79 32.47
C ARG A 125 -2.30 7.39 33.85
N ILE A 126 -1.40 8.28 34.28
CA ILE A 126 -1.56 9.07 35.49
C ILE A 126 -1.54 10.57 35.15
N SER A 127 -2.12 11.38 36.02
CA SER A 127 -2.27 12.82 35.85
C SER A 127 -1.76 13.55 37.08
N LEU A 128 -1.29 14.78 36.88
CA LEU A 128 -0.80 15.61 37.97
C LEU A 128 -1.90 15.97 38.96
N ASN A 129 -1.48 16.13 40.21
CA ASN A 129 -2.33 16.51 41.35
C ASN A 129 -3.53 15.59 41.60
N SER A 130 -3.55 14.42 40.95
CA SER A 130 -4.52 13.35 41.23
C SER A 130 -3.91 12.38 42.23
N THR A 131 -4.71 11.94 43.20
CA THR A 131 -4.29 10.93 44.18
C THR A 131 -4.66 9.55 43.68
N TYR A 132 -3.67 8.69 43.51
CA TYR A 132 -3.84 7.30 43.11
C TYR A 132 -3.70 6.39 44.32
N MET A 133 -4.61 5.42 44.43
CA MET A 133 -4.53 4.34 45.39
C MET A 133 -4.01 3.09 44.70
N VAL A 134 -2.96 2.50 45.26
CA VAL A 134 -2.31 1.26 44.84
C VAL A 134 -2.74 0.14 45.77
N SER A 135 -3.08 -1.00 45.19
CA SER A 135 -3.48 -2.23 45.86
C SER A 135 -2.97 -3.42 45.05
N ALA A 136 -1.94 -4.11 45.53
CA ALA A 136 -1.40 -5.31 44.89
C ALA A 136 -1.52 -6.54 45.80
N HIS A 137 -1.95 -7.68 45.28
CA HIS A 137 -1.92 -8.96 45.99
C HIS A 137 -0.64 -9.72 45.63
N VAL A 138 0.20 -9.96 46.64
CA VAL A 138 1.57 -10.48 46.47
C VAL A 138 1.84 -11.65 47.41
N GLY A 139 2.65 -12.59 46.95
CA GLY A 139 3.08 -13.80 47.65
C GLY A 139 4.59 -13.95 47.57
N VAL A 140 5.16 -14.89 48.33
CA VAL A 140 6.59 -15.23 48.23
C VAL A 140 6.78 -16.75 48.18
N SER A 141 7.77 -17.21 47.40
CA SER A 141 8.15 -18.63 47.33
C SER A 141 9.67 -18.81 47.44
N GLY A 142 10.10 -19.98 47.94
CA GLY A 142 11.51 -20.31 48.16
C GLY A 142 11.90 -20.54 49.63
N ALA A 143 13.21 -20.50 49.91
CA ALA A 143 13.78 -20.79 51.22
C ALA A 143 13.71 -19.57 52.17
N ILE A 144 12.52 -19.27 52.67
CA ILE A 144 12.28 -18.19 53.63
C ILE A 144 12.07 -18.73 55.05
N GLN A 145 12.74 -18.13 56.04
CA GLN A 145 12.48 -18.34 57.48
C GLN A 145 11.71 -17.12 58.01
N GLY A 146 10.40 -17.25 58.20
CA GLY A 146 9.53 -16.16 58.67
C GLY A 146 8.81 -15.42 57.54
N SER A 147 8.70 -14.09 57.67
CA SER A 147 8.07 -13.20 56.67
C SER A 147 9.12 -12.37 55.92
N ALA A 148 8.84 -12.01 54.67
CA ALA A 148 9.68 -11.12 53.87
C ALA A 148 8.90 -9.94 53.31
N ASP A 149 9.59 -8.83 53.17
CA ASP A 149 8.96 -7.58 52.78
C ASP A 149 8.83 -7.44 51.27
N VAL A 150 7.64 -7.06 50.82
CA VAL A 150 7.34 -6.67 49.44
C VAL A 150 6.88 -5.22 49.43
N LEU A 151 7.44 -4.43 48.52
CA LEU A 151 7.25 -2.99 48.41
C LEU A 151 6.67 -2.63 47.04
N ALA A 152 5.85 -1.58 47.01
CA ALA A 152 5.42 -0.89 45.81
C ALA A 152 6.12 0.47 45.73
N THR A 153 6.77 0.74 44.61
CA THR A 153 7.60 1.94 44.41
C THR A 153 7.35 2.53 43.03
N LEU A 154 7.45 3.86 42.90
CA LEU A 154 7.52 4.55 41.62
C LEU A 154 8.95 4.98 41.33
N LYS A 155 9.42 4.69 40.13
CA LYS A 155 10.66 5.23 39.56
C LYS A 155 10.31 6.44 38.71
N LEU A 156 10.84 7.60 39.08
CA LEU A 156 10.58 8.90 38.46
C LEU A 156 11.85 9.38 37.74
N GLU A 157 11.79 9.47 36.42
CA GLU A 157 12.91 9.89 35.58
C GLU A 157 12.63 11.29 35.01
N TYR A 158 13.50 12.26 35.31
CA TYR A 158 13.42 13.63 34.83
C TYR A 158 14.59 13.94 33.90
N GLN A 159 14.37 14.83 32.93
CA GLN A 159 15.42 15.20 31.98
C GLN A 159 16.61 15.84 32.71
N ASN A 160 17.82 15.31 32.47
CA ASN A 160 19.09 15.79 33.05
C ASN A 160 19.17 15.80 34.59
N SER A 161 18.39 14.96 35.28
CA SER A 161 18.48 14.77 36.74
C SER A 161 18.65 13.29 37.10
N ALA A 162 19.17 13.00 38.29
CA ALA A 162 19.24 11.63 38.78
C ALA A 162 17.82 11.04 38.95
N THR A 163 17.66 9.76 38.62
CA THR A 163 16.40 9.03 38.86
C THR A 163 16.01 9.11 40.33
N SER A 164 14.77 9.51 40.59
CA SER A 164 14.20 9.56 41.93
C SER A 164 13.25 8.38 42.14
N TYR A 165 13.12 7.91 43.38
CA TYR A 165 12.25 6.81 43.74
C TYR A 165 11.26 7.26 44.81
N LEU A 166 9.97 7.06 44.56
CA LEU A 166 8.90 7.38 45.48
C LEU A 166 8.29 6.08 46.03
N PHE A 167 8.52 5.84 47.32
CA PHE A 167 7.92 4.73 48.05
C PHE A 167 6.40 4.91 48.15
N VAL A 168 5.63 3.86 47.84
CA VAL A 168 4.16 3.89 47.86
C VAL A 168 3.57 3.06 49.00
N GLY A 169 4.04 1.82 49.18
CA GLY A 169 3.49 0.92 50.20
C GLY A 169 4.38 -0.30 50.44
N LYS A 170 4.20 -0.96 51.59
CA LYS A 170 4.97 -2.14 52.01
C LYS A 170 4.08 -3.11 52.76
N THR A 171 4.28 -4.41 52.56
CA THR A 171 3.70 -5.46 53.40
C THR A 171 4.73 -6.55 53.70
N SER A 172 4.53 -7.32 54.77
CA SER A 172 5.37 -8.47 55.12
C SER A 172 4.62 -9.76 54.82
N VAL A 173 5.13 -10.56 53.90
CA VAL A 173 4.49 -11.75 53.34
C VAL A 173 5.12 -13.01 53.93
N SER A 174 4.31 -13.94 54.44
CA SER A 174 4.79 -15.23 54.93
C SER A 174 4.75 -16.30 53.82
N LYS A 175 5.53 -17.37 53.97
CA LYS A 175 5.48 -18.49 53.03
C LYS A 175 4.05 -19.04 52.95
N GLU A 176 3.54 -19.25 51.74
CA GLU A 176 2.20 -19.80 51.46
C GLU A 176 1.01 -18.86 51.83
N SER A 177 1.25 -17.57 52.14
CA SER A 177 0.19 -16.56 52.24
C SER A 177 0.26 -15.52 51.12
N TRP A 178 -0.91 -15.06 50.67
CA TRP A 178 -1.04 -13.88 49.80
C TRP A 178 -1.44 -12.70 50.66
N GLU A 179 -0.59 -11.68 50.67
CA GLU A 179 -0.84 -10.44 51.40
C GLU A 179 -1.06 -9.29 50.45
N LYS A 180 -1.71 -8.24 50.95
CA LYS A 180 -2.01 -7.04 50.18
C LYS A 180 -1.00 -5.93 50.47
N VAL A 181 -0.39 -5.37 49.43
CA VAL A 181 0.37 -4.12 49.50
C VAL A 181 -0.57 -2.99 49.13
N GLU A 182 -0.79 -2.06 50.04
CA GLU A 182 -1.61 -0.86 49.81
C GLU A 182 -0.79 0.42 50.04
N GLY A 183 -1.12 1.46 49.29
CA GLY A 183 -0.49 2.76 49.42
C GLY A 183 -1.13 3.80 48.50
N THR A 184 -0.72 5.05 48.63
CA THR A 184 -1.21 6.14 47.75
C THR A 184 -0.07 7.01 47.28
N PHE A 185 -0.19 7.56 46.07
CA PHE A 185 0.75 8.56 45.58
C PHE A 185 0.04 9.67 44.81
N SER A 186 0.68 10.83 44.74
CA SER A 186 0.28 11.96 43.88
C SER A 186 1.53 12.66 43.41
N LEU A 187 1.55 13.09 42.14
CA LEU A 187 2.69 13.82 41.57
C LEU A 187 2.30 15.28 41.35
N SER A 188 3.12 16.20 41.84
CA SER A 188 2.94 17.65 41.66
C SER A 188 3.60 18.18 40.38
N THR A 189 4.59 17.46 39.85
CA THR A 189 5.26 17.73 38.57
C THR A 189 5.41 16.43 37.79
N MET A 190 5.27 16.47 36.46
CA MET A 190 5.25 15.25 35.65
C MET A 190 6.67 14.87 35.26
N PRO A 191 7.19 13.71 35.69
CA PRO A 191 8.45 13.20 35.18
C PRO A 191 8.33 12.84 33.71
N GLN A 192 9.45 12.77 33.01
CA GLN A 192 9.50 12.27 31.64
C GLN A 192 9.06 10.81 31.56
N ARG A 193 9.34 10.04 32.63
CA ARG A 193 8.90 8.66 32.78
C ARG A 193 8.54 8.34 34.23
N VAL A 194 7.40 7.71 34.43
CA VAL A 194 6.90 7.18 35.70
C VAL A 194 6.66 5.69 35.54
N VAL A 195 7.51 4.89 36.19
CA VAL A 195 7.39 3.44 36.16
C VAL A 195 6.93 2.96 37.53
N PHE A 196 5.82 2.24 37.56
CA PHE A 196 5.38 1.51 38.74
C PHE A 196 6.07 0.16 38.79
N TYR A 197 6.61 -0.23 39.94
CA TYR A 197 7.19 -1.55 40.10
C TYR A 197 7.01 -2.11 41.51
N LEU A 198 6.93 -3.44 41.58
CA LEU A 198 6.89 -4.19 42.83
C LEU A 198 8.27 -4.81 43.07
N GLU A 199 8.84 -4.56 44.24
CA GLU A 199 10.18 -4.98 44.66
C GLU A 199 10.17 -5.65 46.04
N GLY A 200 11.31 -6.17 46.48
CA GLY A 200 11.37 -7.18 47.54
C GLY A 200 10.85 -8.55 47.05
N PRO A 201 11.00 -9.65 47.82
CA PRO A 201 11.76 -9.85 49.06
C PRO A 201 13.29 -9.88 48.85
N SER A 202 14.06 -10.34 49.86
CA SER A 202 15.52 -10.51 49.78
C SER A 202 15.97 -11.38 48.59
N PRO A 203 17.22 -11.21 48.10
CA PRO A 203 17.77 -12.04 47.01
C PRO A 203 17.59 -13.54 47.25
N GLY A 204 17.25 -14.28 46.20
CA GLY A 204 17.02 -15.73 46.25
C GLY A 204 15.63 -16.16 46.74
N VAL A 205 14.74 -15.23 47.06
CA VAL A 205 13.30 -15.50 47.31
C VAL A 205 12.49 -14.97 46.14
N ASP A 206 11.61 -15.81 45.60
CA ASP A 206 10.76 -15.49 44.47
C ASP A 206 9.59 -14.61 44.90
N LEU A 207 9.29 -13.58 44.11
CA LEU A 207 8.13 -12.71 44.30
C LEU A 207 6.98 -13.20 43.43
N LEU A 208 5.83 -13.45 44.04
CA LEU A 208 4.59 -13.83 43.35
C LEU A 208 3.64 -12.63 43.32
N ILE A 209 3.01 -12.37 42.18
CA ILE A 209 2.09 -11.23 42.00
C ILE A 209 0.81 -11.74 41.34
N GLN A 210 -0.31 -11.66 42.05
CA GLN A 210 -1.60 -12.16 41.56
C GLN A 210 -2.39 -11.06 40.87
N SER A 211 -2.42 -9.87 41.47
CA SER A 211 -3.08 -8.73 40.84
C SER A 211 -2.51 -7.38 41.29
N VAL A 212 -2.59 -6.37 40.42
CA VAL A 212 -2.17 -5.00 40.73
C VAL A 212 -3.22 -3.98 40.30
N VAL A 213 -3.87 -3.34 41.26
CA VAL A 213 -4.85 -2.28 41.01
C VAL A 213 -4.29 -0.93 41.42
N VAL A 214 -4.26 0.01 40.48
CA VAL A 214 -3.95 1.41 40.73
C VAL A 214 -5.12 2.25 40.21
N SER A 215 -5.84 2.92 41.10
CA SER A 215 -7.06 3.67 40.75
C SER A 215 -7.01 5.09 41.27
N CYS A 216 -7.47 6.05 40.47
CA CYS A 216 -7.59 7.44 40.90
C CYS A 216 -8.73 7.60 41.92
N LEU A 217 -8.45 8.23 43.06
CA LEU A 217 -9.46 8.62 44.04
C LEU A 217 -10.08 9.95 43.57
N SER A 218 -11.24 9.87 42.91
CA SER A 218 -12.02 11.07 42.58
C SER A 218 -12.54 11.72 43.87
N ASN A 219 -12.23 12.99 44.11
CA ASN A 219 -12.81 13.76 45.21
C ASN A 219 -14.34 13.81 45.03
N LYS A 220 -15.06 13.19 45.97
CA LYS A 220 -16.51 13.35 46.13
C LYS A 220 -16.81 14.59 46.99
N GLU A 221 -17.87 15.29 46.61
CA GLU A 221 -18.65 16.31 47.33
C GLU A 221 -18.03 17.73 47.41
N SER A 222 -18.64 18.71 46.73
CA SER A 222 -19.79 19.43 47.29
C SER A 222 -20.78 19.92 46.23
N GLU A 223 -22.05 19.87 46.60
CA GLU A 223 -23.26 20.00 45.81
C GLU A 223 -23.54 21.43 45.28
N SER A 224 -23.97 21.53 44.02
CA SER A 224 -25.35 21.89 43.64
C SER A 224 -25.41 22.29 42.15
N GLY A 225 -26.27 21.62 41.39
CA GLY A 225 -26.55 21.99 39.99
C GLY A 225 -26.75 20.78 39.09
N SER A 226 -28.01 20.37 38.93
CA SER A 226 -28.42 19.21 38.15
C SER A 226 -28.14 19.31 36.64
N LYS A 227 -27.97 18.13 36.01
CA LYS A 227 -28.09 17.77 34.57
C LYS A 227 -26.88 18.18 33.71
N ALA A 228 -26.22 17.31 32.94
CA ALA A 228 -26.60 16.04 32.33
C ALA A 228 -25.37 15.15 32.04
N CYS A 229 -25.59 13.84 31.86
CA CYS A 229 -24.65 12.88 31.29
C CYS A 229 -23.99 13.41 30.00
N ALA A 230 -22.66 13.41 29.97
CA ALA A 230 -21.87 13.74 28.78
C ALA A 230 -21.84 12.56 27.80
N THR A 231 -22.25 12.85 26.57
CA THR A 231 -22.15 12.01 25.36
C THR A 231 -20.82 12.28 24.65
N ALA A 232 -20.11 11.26 24.16
CA ALA A 232 -19.17 11.23 23.00
C ALA A 232 -18.19 12.41 22.71
N GLU A 233 -18.06 13.41 23.57
CA GLU A 233 -17.32 14.66 23.33
C GLU A 233 -15.89 14.66 23.91
N ASP A 234 -15.53 13.68 24.75
CA ASP A 234 -14.25 13.70 25.50
C ASP A 234 -12.98 13.46 24.66
N ASP A 235 -13.06 12.90 23.45
CA ASP A 235 -11.87 12.65 22.61
C ASP A 235 -11.54 13.80 21.64
N ASN A 236 -12.34 14.87 21.61
CA ASN A 236 -12.10 15.98 20.70
C ASN A 236 -10.96 16.86 21.18
N ILE A 237 -9.87 16.92 20.43
CA ILE A 237 -8.74 17.76 20.77
C ILE A 237 -8.99 19.24 20.49
N ILE A 238 -10.08 19.63 19.82
CA ILE A 238 -10.41 21.05 19.54
C ILE A 238 -11.17 21.68 20.70
N LEU A 239 -10.71 22.86 21.11
CA LEU A 239 -11.37 23.66 22.14
C LEU A 239 -12.44 24.54 21.50
N ASN A 240 -13.56 24.68 22.21
CA ASN A 240 -14.71 25.47 21.78
C ASN A 240 -15.13 25.14 20.31
N PRO A 241 -15.43 23.86 20.00
CA PRO A 241 -15.59 23.37 18.62
C PRO A 241 -16.83 23.90 17.89
N ARG A 242 -17.79 24.48 18.61
CA ARG A 242 -19.05 25.04 18.10
C ARG A 242 -19.25 26.53 18.44
N PHE A 243 -18.20 27.19 18.94
CA PHE A 243 -18.21 28.62 19.27
C PHE A 243 -19.24 29.06 20.32
N GLU A 244 -19.73 28.12 21.16
CA GLU A 244 -20.70 28.41 22.23
C GLU A 244 -20.09 29.29 23.34
N ASP A 245 -18.76 29.29 23.47
CA ASP A 245 -17.98 30.20 24.34
C ASP A 245 -17.32 31.33 23.51
N GLY A 246 -18.05 31.85 22.53
CA GLY A 246 -17.58 32.90 21.64
C GLY A 246 -16.39 32.46 20.77
N LEU A 247 -15.40 33.35 20.61
CA LEU A 247 -14.19 33.07 19.82
C LEU A 247 -12.99 32.63 20.70
N ASN A 248 -13.22 32.18 21.93
CA ASN A 248 -12.16 31.70 22.79
C ASN A 248 -11.38 30.55 22.11
N ASN A 249 -10.03 30.67 22.10
CA ASN A 249 -9.07 29.80 21.40
C ASN A 249 -9.06 29.87 19.87
N TRP A 250 -9.90 30.71 19.26
CA TRP A 250 -9.95 30.90 17.81
C TRP A 250 -9.34 32.24 17.41
N SER A 251 -8.61 32.24 16.30
CA SER A 251 -8.02 33.46 15.75
C SER A 251 -8.02 33.43 14.22
N GLY A 252 -7.81 34.60 13.61
CA GLY A 252 -7.65 34.70 12.17
C GLY A 252 -6.18 34.63 11.78
N ARG A 253 -5.86 33.81 10.77
CA ARG A 253 -4.58 33.78 10.07
C ARG A 253 -4.63 34.81 8.95
N GLY A 254 -4.06 35.99 9.17
CA GLY A 254 -4.06 37.09 8.20
C GLY A 254 -5.46 37.62 7.82
N CYS A 255 -6.45 37.42 8.69
CA CYS A 255 -7.83 37.88 8.50
C CYS A 255 -8.50 38.14 9.87
N LYS A 256 -9.73 38.65 9.84
CA LYS A 256 -10.54 38.84 11.04
C LYS A 256 -11.47 37.64 11.22
N VAL A 257 -11.75 37.27 12.47
CA VAL A 257 -12.78 36.26 12.79
C VAL A 257 -13.92 36.95 13.52
N VAL A 258 -15.14 36.72 13.04
CA VAL A 258 -16.37 37.32 13.59
C VAL A 258 -17.39 36.21 13.87
N LEU A 259 -18.13 36.34 14.96
CA LEU A 259 -19.17 35.42 15.35
C LEU A 259 -20.53 35.90 14.82
N HIS A 260 -21.33 34.98 14.27
CA HIS A 260 -22.66 35.27 13.73
C HIS A 260 -23.68 34.26 14.24
N ASP A 261 -24.83 34.75 14.69
CA ASP A 261 -26.06 33.95 14.85
C ASP A 261 -26.85 33.89 13.53
N SER A 262 -26.62 34.85 12.62
CA SER A 262 -27.21 34.95 11.30
C SER A 262 -26.39 35.87 10.38
N MET A 263 -26.41 35.60 9.06
CA MET A 263 -25.78 36.43 8.02
C MET A 263 -26.64 36.47 6.73
N GLY A 264 -26.39 37.45 5.86
CA GLY A 264 -27.05 37.55 4.54
C GLY A 264 -28.56 37.75 4.66
N ASP A 265 -28.99 38.70 5.48
CA ASP A 265 -30.40 39.03 5.76
C ASP A 265 -31.22 37.85 6.29
N GLY A 266 -30.63 36.97 7.11
CA GLY A 266 -31.34 35.80 7.67
C GLY A 266 -31.26 34.54 6.83
N LYS A 267 -30.60 34.57 5.66
CA LYS A 267 -30.51 33.42 4.76
C LYS A 267 -29.43 32.42 5.17
N ILE A 268 -28.48 32.83 6.01
CA ILE A 268 -27.39 32.00 6.50
C ILE A 268 -27.55 31.89 8.01
N VAL A 269 -27.91 30.70 8.47
CA VAL A 269 -28.05 30.34 9.88
C VAL A 269 -27.11 29.17 10.21
N PRO A 270 -26.67 29.02 11.48
CA PRO A 270 -25.90 27.88 11.94
C PRO A 270 -26.58 26.55 11.56
N LEU A 271 -25.81 25.56 11.10
CA LEU A 271 -26.35 24.21 10.87
C LEU A 271 -26.66 23.52 12.20
N THR A 272 -25.77 23.69 13.17
CA THR A 272 -25.88 23.23 14.55
C THR A 272 -25.43 24.32 15.51
N GLY A 273 -25.89 24.27 16.76
CA GLY A 273 -25.56 25.29 17.77
C GLY A 273 -26.30 26.62 17.57
N LYS A 274 -25.88 27.64 18.31
CA LYS A 274 -26.50 28.98 18.25
C LYS A 274 -25.79 29.95 17.30
N VAL A 275 -24.54 29.68 16.96
CA VAL A 275 -23.66 30.60 16.24
C VAL A 275 -22.71 29.85 15.30
N PHE A 276 -22.10 30.57 14.37
CA PHE A 276 -20.96 30.11 13.56
C PHE A 276 -19.91 31.22 13.46
N ALA A 277 -18.67 30.86 13.16
CA ALA A 277 -17.59 31.81 12.95
C ALA A 277 -17.37 32.08 11.46
N ALA A 278 -17.06 33.33 11.12
CA ALA A 278 -16.71 33.77 9.77
C ALA A 278 -15.29 34.33 9.76
N ALA A 279 -14.42 33.80 8.90
CA ALA A 279 -13.13 34.41 8.56
C ALA A 279 -13.37 35.45 7.47
N THR A 280 -13.38 36.72 7.87
CA THR A 280 -13.72 37.88 7.02
C THR A 280 -12.49 38.72 6.70
N GLU A 281 -12.64 39.68 5.78
CA GLU A 281 -11.56 40.61 5.40
C GLU A 281 -10.31 39.87 4.86
N ARG A 282 -10.53 38.72 4.21
CA ARG A 282 -9.46 37.89 3.63
C ARG A 282 -8.85 38.59 2.41
N THR A 283 -7.54 38.82 2.41
CA THR A 283 -6.81 39.50 1.33
C THR A 283 -6.04 38.55 0.41
N GLN A 284 -5.81 37.31 0.86
CA GLN A 284 -5.12 36.25 0.14
C GLN A 284 -5.84 34.91 0.39
N SER A 285 -5.69 33.97 -0.55
CA SER A 285 -6.38 32.67 -0.47
C SER A 285 -5.92 31.80 0.71
N TRP A 286 -4.73 32.03 1.25
CA TRP A 286 -4.22 31.33 2.45
C TRP A 286 -4.73 31.93 3.77
N ASN A 287 -5.37 33.10 3.75
CA ASN A 287 -5.97 33.65 4.96
C ASN A 287 -7.14 32.79 5.41
N GLY A 288 -7.34 32.65 6.73
CA GLY A 288 -8.28 31.66 7.25
C GLY A 288 -8.53 31.73 8.74
N ILE A 289 -9.56 31.01 9.22
CA ILE A 289 -9.78 30.77 10.65
C ILE A 289 -8.83 29.66 11.14
N GLN A 290 -8.23 29.83 12.32
CA GLN A 290 -7.23 28.90 12.87
C GLN A 290 -7.39 28.63 14.37
N GLN A 291 -6.88 27.48 14.81
CA GLN A 291 -6.67 27.13 16.21
C GLN A 291 -5.31 26.46 16.41
N GLU A 292 -4.56 26.89 17.42
CA GLU A 292 -3.29 26.26 17.80
C GLU A 292 -3.54 25.00 18.61
N ILE A 293 -3.14 23.83 18.13
CA ILE A 293 -3.35 22.52 18.77
C ILE A 293 -2.07 21.92 19.36
N THR A 294 -1.04 22.75 19.55
CA THR A 294 0.22 22.36 20.21
C THR A 294 -0.07 21.69 21.56
N GLY A 295 0.62 20.56 21.83
CA GLY A 295 0.45 19.79 23.08
C GLY A 295 -0.83 18.95 23.17
N ARG A 296 -1.76 19.08 22.20
CA ARG A 296 -2.99 18.27 22.10
C ARG A 296 -2.93 17.23 20.98
N VAL A 297 -1.84 17.23 20.20
CA VAL A 297 -1.55 16.25 19.16
C VAL A 297 -0.35 15.39 19.57
N GLN A 298 -0.46 14.09 19.38
CA GLN A 298 0.60 13.12 19.66
C GLN A 298 1.32 12.71 18.38
N ARG A 299 2.61 12.41 18.50
CA ARG A 299 3.44 11.90 17.41
C ARG A 299 2.99 10.48 17.03
N LYS A 300 3.06 10.14 15.74
CA LYS A 300 2.75 8.80 15.19
C LYS A 300 1.34 8.29 15.47
N LEU A 301 0.42 9.18 15.82
CA LEU A 301 -0.96 8.85 16.09
C LEU A 301 -1.84 9.54 15.05
N ALA A 302 -2.73 8.78 14.41
CA ALA A 302 -3.58 9.32 13.35
C ALA A 302 -4.75 10.10 13.97
N TYR A 303 -5.08 11.24 13.37
CA TYR A 303 -6.20 12.08 13.75
C TYR A 303 -7.14 12.27 12.57
N GLU A 304 -8.43 12.21 12.84
CA GLU A 304 -9.48 12.53 11.89
C GLU A 304 -10.03 13.93 12.17
N VAL A 305 -10.10 14.73 11.12
CA VAL A 305 -10.63 16.09 11.12
C VAL A 305 -11.97 16.08 10.41
N THR A 306 -13.01 16.58 11.08
CA THR A 306 -14.32 16.82 10.48
C THR A 306 -14.73 18.27 10.73
N ALA A 307 -14.98 19.01 9.66
CA ALA A 307 -15.38 20.40 9.70
C ALA A 307 -16.65 20.64 8.88
N VAL A 308 -17.52 21.54 9.32
CA VAL A 308 -18.70 21.96 8.57
C VAL A 308 -18.49 23.39 8.09
N VAL A 309 -18.29 23.54 6.78
CA VAL A 309 -17.87 24.79 6.14
C VAL A 309 -18.89 25.28 5.12
N ARG A 310 -18.90 26.60 4.90
CA ARG A 310 -19.64 27.29 3.84
C ARG A 310 -18.82 28.50 3.40
N ILE A 311 -19.04 29.00 2.20
CA ILE A 311 -18.41 30.25 1.74
C ILE A 311 -19.46 31.35 1.58
N PHE A 312 -19.04 32.62 1.64
CA PHE A 312 -19.93 33.75 1.37
C PHE A 312 -19.18 34.96 0.83
N GLY A 313 -19.83 35.75 -0.03
CA GLY A 313 -19.28 37.01 -0.52
C GLY A 313 -18.57 36.94 -1.88
N ASN A 314 -18.24 38.13 -2.40
CA ASN A 314 -17.49 38.37 -3.65
C ASN A 314 -18.03 37.70 -4.93
N ASN A 315 -19.36 37.47 -5.03
CA ASN A 315 -20.01 36.77 -6.16
C ASN A 315 -19.43 35.36 -6.46
N VAL A 316 -18.76 34.74 -5.49
CA VAL A 316 -18.24 33.38 -5.62
C VAL A 316 -19.31 32.40 -5.15
N THR A 317 -19.87 31.64 -6.07
CA THR A 317 -20.94 30.65 -5.77
C THR A 317 -20.39 29.29 -5.36
N SER A 318 -19.15 28.99 -5.75
CA SER A 318 -18.45 27.76 -5.39
C SER A 318 -16.94 27.96 -5.42
N SER A 319 -16.27 27.41 -4.42
CA SER A 319 -14.81 27.41 -4.32
C SER A 319 -14.33 26.33 -3.38
N ASP A 320 -13.09 25.89 -3.61
CA ASP A 320 -12.37 24.99 -2.71
C ASP A 320 -12.12 25.64 -1.34
N VAL A 321 -12.47 24.90 -0.28
CA VAL A 321 -12.04 25.14 1.10
C VAL A 321 -11.17 23.97 1.54
N ARG A 322 -10.03 24.29 2.13
CA ARG A 322 -8.98 23.35 2.54
C ARG A 322 -8.75 23.42 4.04
N ALA A 323 -8.60 22.28 4.68
CA ALA A 323 -8.03 22.18 6.01
C ALA A 323 -6.53 21.89 5.89
N THR A 324 -5.71 22.72 6.53
CA THR A 324 -4.25 22.63 6.47
C THR A 324 -3.67 22.67 7.88
N LEU A 325 -2.66 21.85 8.13
CA LEU A 325 -1.80 21.92 9.30
C LEU A 325 -0.55 22.71 8.97
N TRP A 326 -0.30 23.76 9.73
CA TRP A 326 0.99 24.41 9.80
C TRP A 326 1.76 23.86 11.00
N VAL A 327 2.92 23.27 10.73
CA VAL A 327 3.76 22.59 11.72
C VAL A 327 5.11 23.27 11.73
N GLN A 328 5.50 23.79 12.89
CA GLN A 328 6.84 24.35 13.11
C GLN A 328 7.65 23.40 13.97
N ARG A 329 8.87 23.08 13.54
CA ARG A 329 9.80 22.20 14.26
C ARG A 329 10.69 23.00 15.21
N ALA A 330 11.39 22.26 16.09
CA ALA A 330 12.37 22.85 17.01
C ALA A 330 13.50 23.62 16.29
N ASP A 331 13.88 23.18 15.08
CA ASP A 331 14.87 23.85 14.22
C ASP A 331 14.28 25.01 13.38
N GLN A 332 13.08 25.46 13.71
CA GLN A 332 12.33 26.52 13.02
C GLN A 332 11.91 26.19 11.59
N ARG A 333 12.12 24.96 11.08
CA ARG A 333 11.54 24.57 9.79
C ARG A 333 10.02 24.53 9.89
N GLU A 334 9.37 25.13 8.91
CA GLU A 334 7.92 25.10 8.75
C GLU A 334 7.54 24.03 7.72
N GLN A 335 6.42 23.37 7.98
CA GLN A 335 5.83 22.37 7.11
C GLN A 335 4.32 22.62 7.03
N TYR A 336 3.78 22.51 5.83
CA TYR A 336 2.35 22.62 5.57
C TYR A 336 1.83 21.25 5.13
N ILE A 337 0.88 20.68 5.87
CA ILE A 337 0.29 19.37 5.61
C ILE A 337 -1.18 19.60 5.26
N GLY A 338 -1.55 19.37 4.00
CA GLY A 338 -2.95 19.38 3.58
C GLY A 338 -3.67 18.18 4.19
N ILE A 339 -4.83 18.42 4.82
CA ILE A 339 -5.64 17.38 5.48
C ILE A 339 -6.78 16.94 4.55
N ALA A 340 -7.53 17.92 4.01
CA ALA A 340 -8.64 17.68 3.11
C ALA A 340 -9.01 18.94 2.34
N ASN A 341 -9.66 18.75 1.19
CA ASN A 341 -10.20 19.79 0.33
C ASN A 341 -11.66 19.45 0.01
N VAL A 342 -12.55 20.44 0.05
CA VAL A 342 -13.95 20.28 -0.39
C VAL A 342 -14.38 21.48 -1.20
N GLN A 343 -15.17 21.25 -2.25
CA GLN A 343 -15.82 22.30 -3.01
C GLN A 343 -17.02 22.84 -2.22
N ALA A 344 -16.81 23.92 -1.46
CA ALA A 344 -17.87 24.58 -0.71
C ALA A 344 -18.70 25.49 -1.62
N THR A 345 -19.94 25.79 -1.21
CA THR A 345 -20.86 26.66 -1.96
C THR A 345 -21.37 27.80 -1.09
N ASP A 346 -21.90 28.84 -1.73
CA ASP A 346 -22.58 29.94 -1.06
C ASP A 346 -23.98 29.59 -0.57
N LYS A 347 -24.50 28.39 -0.87
CA LYS A 347 -25.88 27.96 -0.59
C LYS A 347 -26.01 27.03 0.60
N ASN A 348 -25.16 26.01 0.68
CA ASN A 348 -25.31 24.91 1.63
C ASN A 348 -24.05 24.73 2.47
N TRP A 349 -24.25 24.37 3.74
CA TRP A 349 -23.19 23.83 4.58
C TRP A 349 -22.69 22.51 4.01
N THR A 350 -21.37 22.34 3.98
CA THR A 350 -20.71 21.18 3.40
C THR A 350 -19.72 20.60 4.41
N GLN A 351 -19.70 19.28 4.56
CA GLN A 351 -18.74 18.60 5.43
C GLN A 351 -17.41 18.42 4.70
N LEU A 352 -16.33 18.82 5.36
CA LEU A 352 -14.94 18.55 5.00
C LEU A 352 -14.41 17.51 5.98
N GLN A 353 -13.83 16.42 5.49
CA GLN A 353 -13.28 15.35 6.30
C GLN A 353 -11.93 14.89 5.76
N GLY A 354 -10.98 14.63 6.64
CA GLY A 354 -9.66 14.10 6.27
C GLY A 354 -8.88 13.61 7.47
N LYS A 355 -7.72 12.98 7.21
CA LYS A 355 -6.85 12.45 8.26
C LYS A 355 -5.46 13.06 8.19
N PHE A 356 -4.78 13.13 9.34
CA PHE A 356 -3.38 13.51 9.40
C PHE A 356 -2.65 12.73 10.48
N LEU A 357 -1.32 12.72 10.38
CA LEU A 357 -0.42 12.19 11.40
C LEU A 357 0.84 13.04 11.43
N LEU A 358 1.42 13.23 12.62
CA LEU A 358 2.67 13.97 12.81
C LEU A 358 3.82 13.01 13.08
N ASN A 359 4.84 13.04 12.22
CA ASN A 359 5.99 12.14 12.30
C ASN A 359 7.02 12.58 13.34
N GLY A 360 7.29 13.89 13.43
CA GLY A 360 8.28 14.48 14.33
C GLY A 360 7.65 15.08 15.59
N SER A 361 8.49 15.62 16.47
CA SER A 361 8.05 16.39 17.64
C SER A 361 7.96 17.87 17.26
N PRO A 362 6.75 18.41 17.00
CA PRO A 362 6.60 19.80 16.59
C PRO A 362 6.81 20.73 17.80
N ALA A 363 7.44 21.87 17.56
CA ALA A 363 7.46 22.97 18.52
C ALA A 363 6.11 23.70 18.56
N LYS A 364 5.43 23.78 17.41
CA LYS A 364 4.11 24.41 17.28
C LYS A 364 3.27 23.75 16.19
N VAL A 365 1.97 23.61 16.45
CA VAL A 365 1.02 23.04 15.48
C VAL A 365 -0.24 23.88 15.44
N VAL A 366 -0.63 24.31 14.24
CA VAL A 366 -1.84 25.09 14.00
C VAL A 366 -2.65 24.45 12.90
N ILE A 367 -3.93 24.17 13.17
CA ILE A 367 -4.89 23.79 12.14
C ILE A 367 -5.62 25.04 11.67
N TYR A 368 -5.78 25.21 10.37
CA TYR A 368 -6.48 26.36 9.80
C TYR A 368 -7.20 26.02 8.49
N PHE A 369 -8.19 26.85 8.15
CA PHE A 369 -9.05 26.68 6.98
C PHE A 369 -8.81 27.78 5.96
N GLU A 370 -8.45 27.42 4.73
CA GLU A 370 -8.06 28.33 3.66
C GLU A 370 -8.69 27.93 2.31
N GLY A 371 -8.33 28.59 1.21
CA GLY A 371 -8.66 28.12 -0.15
C GLY A 371 -9.37 29.16 -1.01
N PRO A 372 -10.53 29.69 -0.62
CA PRO A 372 -11.30 30.55 -1.52
C PRO A 372 -10.57 31.84 -1.88
N PRO A 373 -10.87 32.45 -3.05
CA PRO A 373 -10.24 33.71 -3.47
C PRO A 373 -10.35 34.82 -2.43
N ALA A 374 -9.42 35.77 -2.48
CA ALA A 374 -9.46 36.98 -1.66
C ALA A 374 -10.84 37.66 -1.75
N GLY A 375 -11.32 38.20 -0.62
CA GLY A 375 -12.64 38.82 -0.49
C GLY A 375 -13.82 37.84 -0.28
N THR A 376 -13.60 36.52 -0.39
CA THR A 376 -14.61 35.50 -0.08
C THR A 376 -14.43 35.04 1.36
N ASP A 377 -15.47 35.10 2.19
CA ASP A 377 -15.43 34.67 3.58
C ASP A 377 -15.49 33.14 3.69
N ILE A 378 -14.80 32.59 4.69
CA ILE A 378 -14.93 31.17 5.08
C ILE A 378 -15.78 31.12 6.34
N LEU A 379 -16.92 30.45 6.25
CA LEU A 379 -17.82 30.20 7.39
C LEU A 379 -17.54 28.81 7.94
N LEU A 380 -17.37 28.71 9.26
CA LEU A 380 -17.14 27.46 9.98
C LEU A 380 -18.21 27.31 11.06
N ASN A 381 -19.07 26.29 10.95
CA ASN A 381 -20.10 25.99 11.95
C ASN A 381 -19.56 25.11 13.08
N SER A 382 -18.74 24.12 12.75
CA SER A 382 -18.11 23.25 13.75
C SER A 382 -16.80 22.66 13.27
N LEU A 383 -15.88 22.40 14.20
CA LEU A 383 -14.66 21.63 13.98
C LEU A 383 -14.49 20.54 15.05
N VAL A 384 -14.33 19.30 14.61
CA VAL A 384 -13.99 18.16 15.46
C VAL A 384 -12.68 17.57 14.97
N VAL A 385 -11.73 17.36 15.87
CA VAL A 385 -10.51 16.61 15.61
C VAL A 385 -10.36 15.56 16.70
N LYS A 386 -10.37 14.28 16.32
CA LYS A 386 -10.30 13.15 17.24
C LYS A 386 -9.23 12.18 16.77
N HIS A 387 -8.83 11.26 17.65
CA HIS A 387 -8.08 10.09 17.22
C HIS A 387 -8.85 9.37 16.11
N ALA A 388 -8.18 9.07 15.01
CA ALA A 388 -8.77 8.30 13.94
C ALA A 388 -8.99 6.88 14.44
N GLU A 389 -10.21 6.37 14.31
CA GLU A 389 -10.49 4.98 14.68
C GLU A 389 -9.64 4.05 13.80
N LYS A 390 -8.97 3.09 14.45
CA LYS A 390 -8.34 1.98 13.74
C LYS A 390 -9.45 1.15 13.11
N ILE A 391 -9.56 1.23 11.79
CA ILE A 391 -10.48 0.40 11.03
C ILE A 391 -10.02 -1.05 11.20
N PRO A 392 -10.87 -1.96 11.69
CA PRO A 392 -10.51 -3.37 11.78
C PRO A 392 -10.13 -3.91 10.39
N PRO A 393 -9.17 -4.86 10.33
CA PRO A 393 -8.89 -5.65 9.13
C PRO A 393 -10.18 -6.09 8.43
N SER A 394 -10.24 -5.92 7.09
CA SER A 394 -11.39 -6.40 6.32
C SER A 394 -11.38 -7.93 6.36
N PRO A 395 -12.52 -8.63 6.52
CA PRO A 395 -12.50 -10.08 6.45
C PRO A 395 -12.06 -10.57 5.05
N PRO A 396 -11.39 -11.73 4.96
CA PRO A 396 -11.11 -12.37 3.68
C PRO A 396 -12.42 -12.58 2.89
N PRO A 397 -12.48 -12.18 1.61
CA PRO A 397 -13.64 -12.44 0.78
C PRO A 397 -13.94 -13.93 0.65
N VAL A 398 -15.19 -14.32 0.87
CA VAL A 398 -15.65 -15.70 0.65
C VAL A 398 -16.12 -15.83 -0.81
N ILE A 399 -15.38 -16.60 -1.60
CA ILE A 399 -15.70 -16.87 -3.01
C ILE A 399 -16.04 -18.36 -3.16
N GLU A 400 -17.33 -18.69 -3.23
CA GLU A 400 -17.77 -20.06 -3.38
C GLU A 400 -17.81 -20.49 -4.84
N ASN A 401 -17.23 -21.66 -5.15
CA ASN A 401 -17.30 -22.33 -6.46
C ASN A 401 -17.06 -21.39 -7.66
N PRO A 402 -15.94 -20.66 -7.73
CA PRO A 402 -15.65 -19.80 -8.88
C PRO A 402 -15.52 -20.63 -10.16
N ALA A 403 -16.36 -20.33 -11.16
CA ALA A 403 -16.34 -20.99 -12.46
C ALA A 403 -15.23 -20.39 -13.35
N PHE A 404 -13.97 -20.55 -12.93
CA PHE A 404 -12.83 -19.94 -13.62
C PHE A 404 -12.76 -20.32 -15.10
N GLY A 405 -12.46 -19.33 -15.94
CA GLY A 405 -12.37 -19.51 -17.38
C GLY A 405 -13.69 -19.77 -18.11
N VAL A 406 -14.82 -19.85 -17.41
CA VAL A 406 -16.13 -20.01 -18.04
C VAL A 406 -16.66 -18.64 -18.47
N ASN A 407 -16.94 -18.50 -19.77
CA ASN A 407 -17.49 -17.26 -20.32
C ASN A 407 -18.92 -17.03 -19.81
N ILE A 408 -19.17 -15.87 -19.21
CA ILE A 408 -20.49 -15.47 -18.69
C ILE A 408 -21.41 -14.88 -19.76
N ILE A 409 -20.88 -14.58 -20.95
CA ILE A 409 -21.65 -14.07 -22.09
C ILE A 409 -22.40 -15.20 -22.78
N GLU A 410 -23.72 -15.04 -22.89
CA GLU A 410 -24.56 -16.02 -23.55
C GLU A 410 -24.49 -15.89 -25.07
N ASN A 411 -24.58 -17.02 -25.78
CA ASN A 411 -24.55 -17.08 -27.25
C ASN A 411 -23.35 -16.30 -27.86
N SER A 412 -22.18 -16.34 -27.21
CA SER A 412 -20.96 -15.66 -27.66
C SER A 412 -20.43 -16.17 -29.01
N ASN A 413 -20.72 -17.43 -29.35
CA ASN A 413 -20.44 -18.04 -30.65
C ASN A 413 -21.50 -17.74 -31.73
N LEU A 414 -22.59 -17.06 -31.41
CA LEU A 414 -23.65 -16.66 -32.37
C LEU A 414 -24.21 -17.85 -33.18
N SER A 415 -24.33 -19.02 -32.55
CA SER A 415 -24.90 -20.22 -33.17
C SER A 415 -26.42 -20.06 -33.38
N ASN A 416 -27.08 -19.29 -32.51
CA ASN A 416 -28.52 -19.02 -32.52
C ASN A 416 -28.84 -17.55 -32.81
N GLY A 417 -28.28 -17.00 -33.89
CA GLY A 417 -28.50 -15.59 -34.27
C GLY A 417 -28.04 -14.61 -33.17
N THR A 418 -28.81 -13.55 -32.95
CA THR A 418 -28.59 -12.57 -31.86
C THR A 418 -29.36 -12.92 -30.58
N ASN A 419 -29.85 -14.15 -30.41
CA ASN A 419 -30.60 -14.52 -29.20
C ASN A 419 -29.76 -14.26 -27.94
N GLY A 420 -30.37 -13.67 -26.90
CA GLY A 420 -29.69 -13.21 -25.68
C GLY A 420 -29.08 -11.81 -25.77
N TRP A 421 -28.90 -11.26 -26.99
CA TRP A 421 -28.41 -9.90 -27.22
C TRP A 421 -29.54 -8.93 -27.53
N PHE A 422 -29.43 -7.69 -27.04
CA PHE A 422 -30.32 -6.60 -27.43
C PHE A 422 -29.54 -5.33 -27.79
N GLY A 423 -30.13 -4.49 -28.63
CA GLY A 423 -29.55 -3.19 -28.95
C GLY A 423 -29.79 -2.20 -27.81
N LEU A 424 -28.72 -1.60 -27.29
CA LEU A 424 -28.81 -0.46 -26.40
C LEU A 424 -29.12 0.79 -27.24
N GLY A 425 -30.32 1.34 -27.07
CA GLY A 425 -30.87 2.37 -27.94
C GLY A 425 -31.51 1.80 -29.21
N ASN A 426 -31.67 2.63 -30.25
CA ASN A 426 -32.40 2.24 -31.47
C ASN A 426 -31.51 1.63 -32.56
N CYS A 427 -30.34 1.08 -32.19
CA CYS A 427 -29.45 0.42 -33.15
C CYS A 427 -30.01 -0.94 -33.58
N THR A 428 -29.59 -1.41 -34.76
CA THR A 428 -30.02 -2.70 -35.30
C THR A 428 -28.90 -3.73 -35.17
N LEU A 429 -29.22 -4.91 -34.64
CA LEU A 429 -28.29 -6.04 -34.53
C LEU A 429 -28.61 -7.09 -35.59
N SER A 430 -27.59 -7.58 -36.28
CA SER A 430 -27.70 -8.71 -37.22
C SER A 430 -26.43 -9.57 -37.14
N VAL A 431 -26.46 -10.79 -37.68
CA VAL A 431 -25.29 -11.68 -37.68
C VAL A 431 -24.64 -11.69 -39.07
N GLY A 432 -23.34 -11.42 -39.12
CA GLY A 432 -22.50 -11.57 -40.31
C GLY A 432 -21.46 -12.69 -40.15
N THR A 433 -20.71 -12.96 -41.22
CA THR A 433 -19.62 -13.96 -41.26
C THR A 433 -18.31 -13.33 -41.74
N GLY A 434 -17.17 -13.88 -41.32
CA GLY A 434 -15.83 -13.38 -41.68
C GLY A 434 -15.06 -12.77 -40.50
N SER A 435 -15.40 -13.14 -39.27
CA SER A 435 -14.57 -12.86 -38.10
C SER A 435 -13.44 -13.88 -37.97
N PRO A 436 -12.40 -13.61 -37.15
CA PRO A 436 -11.40 -14.61 -36.82
C PRO A 436 -12.02 -15.87 -36.20
N HIS A 437 -11.44 -17.03 -36.52
CA HIS A 437 -11.78 -18.32 -35.91
C HIS A 437 -10.97 -18.61 -34.64
N ILE A 438 -10.05 -17.73 -34.27
CA ILE A 438 -9.21 -17.84 -33.08
C ILE A 438 -9.76 -16.94 -31.98
N LEU A 439 -9.67 -17.36 -30.71
CA LEU A 439 -9.87 -16.43 -29.61
C LEU A 439 -8.89 -15.27 -29.69
N PRO A 440 -9.27 -14.08 -29.18
CA PRO A 440 -8.29 -13.03 -29.00
C PRO A 440 -7.11 -13.52 -28.14
N PRO A 441 -5.85 -13.17 -28.49
CA PRO A 441 -4.65 -13.64 -27.83
C PRO A 441 -4.69 -13.61 -26.29
N MET A 442 -5.14 -12.52 -25.69
CA MET A 442 -5.17 -12.36 -24.23
C MET A 442 -6.13 -13.35 -23.57
N ALA A 443 -7.29 -13.64 -24.20
CA ALA A 443 -8.20 -14.66 -23.69
C ALA A 443 -7.65 -16.07 -23.89
N ARG A 444 -7.03 -16.34 -25.04
CA ARG A 444 -6.39 -17.64 -25.31
C ARG A 444 -5.33 -17.95 -24.26
N ASP A 445 -4.51 -16.97 -23.89
CA ASP A 445 -3.40 -17.18 -22.97
C ASP A 445 -3.89 -17.43 -21.53
N SER A 446 -5.09 -16.95 -21.18
CA SER A 446 -5.77 -17.29 -19.91
C SER A 446 -6.48 -18.64 -19.95
N LEU A 447 -7.14 -18.98 -21.05
CA LEU A 447 -8.01 -20.17 -21.16
C LEU A 447 -7.27 -21.42 -21.64
N GLY A 448 -6.12 -21.27 -22.29
CA GLY A 448 -5.37 -22.36 -22.88
C GLY A 448 -6.05 -22.96 -24.14
N PRO A 449 -5.96 -24.29 -24.34
CA PRO A 449 -6.62 -24.96 -25.45
C PRO A 449 -8.14 -24.74 -25.42
N HIS A 450 -8.70 -24.30 -26.54
CA HIS A 450 -10.10 -23.90 -26.66
C HIS A 450 -10.67 -24.29 -28.03
N GLU A 451 -11.99 -24.38 -28.13
CA GLU A 451 -12.68 -24.59 -29.41
C GLU A 451 -12.57 -23.35 -30.31
N PRO A 452 -12.39 -23.51 -31.64
CA PRO A 452 -12.38 -22.38 -32.55
C PRO A 452 -13.68 -21.56 -32.49
N LEU A 453 -13.56 -20.24 -32.63
CA LEU A 453 -14.70 -19.36 -32.80
C LEU A 453 -15.46 -19.70 -34.09
N SER A 454 -16.76 -19.39 -34.12
CA SER A 454 -17.66 -19.73 -35.23
C SER A 454 -17.38 -19.00 -36.55
N GLY A 455 -16.54 -17.96 -36.53
CA GLY A 455 -16.32 -17.06 -37.68
C GLY A 455 -17.49 -16.08 -37.92
N ARG A 456 -18.46 -16.02 -37.00
CA ARG A 456 -19.61 -15.10 -37.03
C ARG A 456 -19.37 -13.88 -36.15
N TYR A 457 -20.01 -12.77 -36.49
CA TYR A 457 -19.99 -11.53 -35.71
C TYR A 457 -21.35 -10.86 -35.63
N ILE A 458 -21.56 -10.06 -34.58
CA ILE A 458 -22.69 -9.13 -34.49
C ILE A 458 -22.35 -7.89 -35.30
N LEU A 459 -23.13 -7.60 -36.33
CA LEU A 459 -23.12 -6.34 -37.05
C LEU A 459 -24.13 -5.39 -36.42
N VAL A 460 -23.65 -4.19 -36.08
CA VAL A 460 -24.42 -3.15 -35.43
C VAL A 460 -24.52 -1.96 -36.39
N THR A 461 -25.74 -1.64 -36.81
CA THR A 461 -26.02 -0.53 -37.74
C THR A 461 -27.02 0.45 -37.14
N ASN A 462 -27.32 1.55 -37.85
CA ASN A 462 -28.27 2.58 -37.42
C ASN A 462 -27.95 3.21 -36.05
N ARG A 463 -26.65 3.29 -35.71
CA ARG A 463 -26.18 3.93 -34.48
C ARG A 463 -26.24 5.44 -34.64
N THR A 464 -27.06 6.14 -33.85
CA THR A 464 -27.15 7.62 -33.87
C THR A 464 -26.37 8.28 -32.72
N GLN A 465 -25.86 7.50 -31.78
CA GLN A 465 -25.06 7.95 -30.65
C GLN A 465 -23.91 6.96 -30.39
N THR A 466 -22.83 7.43 -29.75
CA THR A 466 -21.62 6.63 -29.48
C THR A 466 -21.86 5.49 -28.50
N TRP A 467 -22.73 5.67 -27.51
CA TRP A 467 -23.07 4.67 -26.50
C TRP A 467 -23.97 3.53 -27.03
N MET A 468 -24.54 3.66 -28.23
CA MET A 468 -25.42 2.64 -28.79
C MET A 468 -24.63 1.42 -29.27
N GLY A 469 -25.08 0.22 -28.95
CA GLY A 469 -24.45 -1.02 -29.39
C GLY A 469 -25.05 -2.27 -28.78
N PRO A 470 -24.44 -3.45 -28.97
CA PRO A 470 -24.97 -4.71 -28.47
C PRO A 470 -24.76 -4.81 -26.96
N ALA A 471 -25.76 -5.33 -26.26
CA ALA A 471 -25.77 -5.42 -24.80
C ALA A 471 -26.35 -6.76 -24.29
N GLN A 472 -25.94 -7.14 -23.08
CA GLN A 472 -26.50 -8.24 -22.29
C GLN A 472 -26.61 -7.87 -20.80
N MET A 473 -27.62 -8.43 -20.12
CA MET A 473 -27.71 -8.38 -18.67
C MET A 473 -26.87 -9.50 -18.07
N ILE A 474 -25.96 -9.18 -17.15
CA ILE A 474 -25.03 -10.16 -16.54
C ILE A 474 -25.10 -10.17 -15.01
N THR A 475 -26.13 -9.56 -14.43
CA THR A 475 -26.27 -9.34 -12.98
C THR A 475 -26.12 -10.64 -12.18
N ASP A 476 -26.88 -11.67 -12.57
CA ASP A 476 -26.91 -12.96 -11.86
C ASP A 476 -25.73 -13.88 -12.19
N LYS A 477 -24.82 -13.43 -13.06
CA LYS A 477 -23.63 -14.20 -13.49
C LYS A 477 -22.35 -13.76 -12.76
N LEU A 478 -22.39 -12.62 -12.08
CA LEU A 478 -21.24 -12.05 -11.40
C LEU A 478 -21.18 -12.53 -9.95
N LYS A 479 -19.96 -12.63 -9.44
CA LYS A 479 -19.64 -12.90 -8.04
C LYS A 479 -18.79 -11.75 -7.52
N LEU A 480 -19.08 -11.32 -6.30
CA LEU A 480 -18.33 -10.24 -5.66
C LEU A 480 -16.86 -10.63 -5.50
N PHE A 481 -16.00 -9.61 -5.56
CA PHE A 481 -14.55 -9.70 -5.33
C PHE A 481 -13.75 -10.52 -6.36
N LEU A 482 -14.41 -11.23 -7.28
CA LEU A 482 -13.73 -11.85 -8.43
C LEU A 482 -13.37 -10.81 -9.48
N THR A 483 -12.12 -10.88 -9.95
CA THR A 483 -11.68 -10.15 -11.15
C THR A 483 -12.09 -10.91 -12.40
N TYR A 484 -12.77 -10.20 -13.30
CA TYR A 484 -13.19 -10.71 -14.60
C TYR A 484 -12.27 -10.14 -15.67
N GLN A 485 -11.78 -11.00 -16.55
CA GLN A 485 -11.11 -10.59 -17.77
C GLN A 485 -12.14 -10.38 -18.86
N VAL A 486 -11.96 -9.31 -19.64
CA VAL A 486 -12.73 -8.98 -20.83
C VAL A 486 -11.83 -9.11 -22.04
N SER A 487 -12.34 -9.76 -23.08
CA SER A 487 -11.62 -9.88 -24.33
C SER A 487 -12.56 -10.04 -25.52
N ALA A 488 -12.30 -9.34 -26.62
CA ALA A 488 -13.15 -9.41 -27.81
C ALA A 488 -12.40 -9.07 -29.09
N TRP A 489 -12.91 -9.55 -30.22
CA TRP A 489 -12.56 -9.01 -31.53
C TRP A 489 -13.56 -7.92 -31.92
N VAL A 490 -13.04 -6.76 -32.33
CA VAL A 490 -13.85 -5.66 -32.85
C VAL A 490 -13.32 -5.17 -34.20
N ARG A 491 -14.23 -4.70 -35.05
CA ARG A 491 -13.94 -4.06 -36.33
C ARG A 491 -14.93 -2.94 -36.57
N ILE A 492 -14.51 -1.90 -37.28
CA ILE A 492 -15.37 -0.79 -37.68
C ILE A 492 -15.66 -0.82 -39.19
N GLY A 493 -16.80 -0.28 -39.59
CA GLY A 493 -17.20 -0.17 -41.00
C GLY A 493 -16.40 0.87 -41.78
N SER A 494 -16.36 0.71 -43.12
CA SER A 494 -15.76 1.66 -44.05
C SER A 494 -16.54 2.99 -44.02
N GLY A 495 -15.92 4.06 -43.51
CA GLY A 495 -16.56 5.38 -43.33
C GLY A 495 -15.93 6.25 -42.24
N ALA A 496 -15.04 5.70 -41.42
CA ALA A 496 -14.24 6.48 -40.47
C ALA A 496 -13.20 7.35 -41.18
N THR A 497 -13.15 8.64 -40.83
CA THR A 497 -12.17 9.61 -41.36
C THR A 497 -10.96 9.83 -40.43
N GLY A 498 -10.89 9.09 -39.33
CA GLY A 498 -9.84 9.17 -38.32
C GLY A 498 -10.01 8.11 -37.23
N PRO A 499 -9.16 8.15 -36.18
CA PRO A 499 -9.19 7.19 -35.09
C PRO A 499 -10.55 7.05 -34.43
N GLN A 500 -10.96 5.80 -34.17
CA GLN A 500 -12.24 5.46 -33.56
C GLN A 500 -12.05 4.65 -32.29
N ASN A 501 -12.64 5.10 -31.19
CA ASN A 501 -12.61 4.35 -29.95
C ASN A 501 -13.78 3.37 -29.89
N VAL A 502 -13.49 2.12 -29.51
CA VAL A 502 -14.49 1.09 -29.19
C VAL A 502 -14.17 0.55 -27.80
N ASN A 503 -15.22 0.39 -26.99
CA ASN A 503 -15.09 0.05 -25.58
C ASN A 503 -16.13 -1.01 -25.20
N VAL A 504 -15.70 -2.03 -24.46
CA VAL A 504 -16.60 -2.91 -23.72
C VAL A 504 -16.86 -2.30 -22.35
N ALA A 505 -18.04 -1.74 -22.16
CA ALA A 505 -18.41 -1.00 -20.95
C ALA A 505 -19.43 -1.78 -20.11
N LEU A 506 -19.42 -1.50 -18.81
CA LEU A 506 -20.43 -1.99 -17.88
C LEU A 506 -21.23 -0.82 -17.32
N SER A 507 -22.54 -1.01 -17.18
CA SER A 507 -23.42 -0.18 -16.39
C SER A 507 -23.78 -0.95 -15.11
N VAL A 508 -23.26 -0.49 -13.98
CA VAL A 508 -23.47 -1.06 -12.63
C VAL A 508 -24.32 -0.07 -11.85
N ASP A 509 -25.60 -0.36 -11.64
CA ASP A 509 -26.55 0.56 -10.99
C ASP A 509 -26.53 1.98 -11.59
N ASN A 510 -26.46 2.06 -12.92
CA ASN A 510 -26.31 3.28 -13.72
C ASN A 510 -24.97 4.01 -13.58
N GLN A 511 -24.00 3.46 -12.84
CA GLN A 511 -22.61 3.91 -12.86
C GLN A 511 -21.86 3.24 -14.00
N TRP A 512 -21.00 3.99 -14.66
CA TRP A 512 -20.18 3.47 -15.75
C TRP A 512 -18.89 2.84 -15.18
N VAL A 513 -18.57 1.63 -15.65
CA VAL A 513 -17.32 0.93 -15.33
C VAL A 513 -16.66 0.52 -16.64
N ASN A 514 -15.38 0.82 -16.80
CA ASN A 514 -14.62 0.43 -17.98
C ASN A 514 -14.33 -1.08 -17.93
N GLY A 515 -14.66 -1.81 -18.98
CA GLY A 515 -14.27 -3.21 -19.14
C GLY A 515 -13.09 -3.42 -20.07
N GLY A 516 -12.64 -2.38 -20.79
CA GLY A 516 -11.53 -2.44 -21.74
C GLY A 516 -11.86 -1.70 -23.03
N GLN A 517 -10.84 -1.12 -23.66
CA GLN A 517 -11.03 -0.31 -24.87
C GLN A 517 -9.84 -0.36 -25.82
N VAL A 518 -10.12 -0.03 -27.08
CA VAL A 518 -9.12 0.06 -28.14
C VAL A 518 -9.46 1.19 -29.10
N GLU A 519 -8.42 1.83 -29.63
CA GLU A 519 -8.53 2.80 -30.72
C GLU A 519 -8.24 2.10 -32.06
N LEU A 520 -9.14 2.25 -33.04
CA LEU A 520 -9.04 1.65 -34.36
C LEU A 520 -8.87 2.73 -35.44
N ASN A 521 -7.90 2.50 -36.33
CA ASN A 521 -7.57 3.45 -37.42
C ASN A 521 -7.86 2.86 -38.82
N ASN A 522 -8.30 1.61 -38.89
CA ASN A 522 -8.58 0.91 -40.14
C ASN A 522 -9.73 -0.09 -39.94
N ASP A 523 -10.14 -0.73 -41.02
CA ASP A 523 -11.23 -1.69 -41.06
C ASP A 523 -10.76 -3.14 -40.81
N THR A 524 -9.69 -3.38 -40.07
CA THR A 524 -9.27 -4.74 -39.69
C THR A 524 -9.80 -5.12 -38.30
N TRP A 525 -9.69 -6.41 -37.95
CA TRP A 525 -10.06 -6.90 -36.63
C TRP A 525 -8.97 -6.55 -35.61
N HIS A 526 -9.39 -5.90 -34.52
CA HIS A 526 -8.53 -5.55 -33.39
C HIS A 526 -9.03 -6.25 -32.13
N GLU A 527 -8.09 -6.62 -31.27
CA GLU A 527 -8.40 -7.15 -29.95
C GLU A 527 -8.72 -6.00 -28.99
N ILE A 528 -9.81 -6.13 -28.23
CA ILE A 528 -10.00 -5.41 -26.97
C ILE A 528 -9.58 -6.36 -25.85
N GLY A 529 -8.79 -5.84 -24.91
CA GLY A 529 -8.47 -6.48 -23.64
C GLY A 529 -8.73 -5.51 -22.50
N GLY A 530 -9.27 -6.00 -21.41
CA GLY A 530 -9.44 -5.23 -20.18
C GLY A 530 -9.95 -6.10 -19.05
N SER A 531 -10.26 -5.48 -17.93
CA SER A 531 -10.70 -6.20 -16.74
C SER A 531 -11.55 -5.33 -15.84
N PHE A 532 -12.34 -5.96 -14.99
CA PHE A 532 -13.12 -5.28 -13.96
C PHE A 532 -13.35 -6.19 -12.76
N ARG A 533 -13.80 -5.60 -11.67
CA ARG A 533 -14.26 -6.30 -10.47
C ARG A 533 -15.41 -5.54 -9.83
N ILE A 534 -16.35 -6.28 -9.24
CA ILE A 534 -17.47 -5.72 -8.48
C ILE A 534 -17.27 -6.09 -7.01
N GLU A 535 -17.14 -5.09 -6.14
CA GLU A 535 -16.87 -5.29 -4.70
C GLU A 535 -18.09 -5.02 -3.81
N LYS A 536 -19.17 -4.46 -4.38
CA LYS A 536 -20.43 -4.18 -3.69
C LYS A 536 -21.57 -4.83 -4.46
N GLN A 537 -22.52 -5.45 -3.75
CA GLN A 537 -23.65 -6.13 -4.37
C GLN A 537 -24.43 -5.15 -5.26
N PRO A 538 -24.42 -5.34 -6.60
CA PRO A 538 -25.16 -4.47 -7.49
C PRO A 538 -26.61 -4.93 -7.57
N ALA A 539 -27.55 -3.98 -7.77
CA ALA A 539 -28.93 -4.33 -8.09
C ALA A 539 -29.07 -4.71 -9.57
N LYS A 540 -28.26 -4.09 -10.44
CA LYS A 540 -28.31 -4.30 -11.89
C LYS A 540 -26.93 -4.09 -12.52
N VAL A 541 -26.49 -5.08 -13.29
CA VAL A 541 -25.30 -5.00 -14.14
C VAL A 541 -25.63 -5.39 -15.57
N MET A 542 -25.32 -4.47 -16.50
CA MET A 542 -25.42 -4.66 -17.94
C MET A 542 -24.04 -4.46 -18.56
N VAL A 543 -23.62 -5.37 -19.43
CA VAL A 543 -22.45 -5.17 -20.29
C VAL A 543 -22.93 -4.75 -21.68
N TYR A 544 -22.21 -3.83 -22.29
CA TYR A 544 -22.50 -3.36 -23.65
C TYR A 544 -21.23 -2.92 -24.36
N VAL A 545 -21.23 -3.01 -25.69
CA VAL A 545 -20.10 -2.51 -26.49
C VAL A 545 -20.51 -1.19 -27.12
N GLN A 546 -19.73 -0.15 -26.86
CA GLN A 546 -19.95 1.20 -27.36
C GLN A 546 -18.79 1.68 -28.24
N GLY A 547 -18.98 2.81 -28.90
CA GLY A 547 -18.14 3.23 -30.02
C GLY A 547 -18.44 2.40 -31.28
N PRO A 548 -17.92 2.77 -32.47
CA PRO A 548 -17.20 4.01 -32.84
C PRO A 548 -18.12 5.25 -32.86
N ALA A 549 -17.73 6.35 -33.52
CA ALA A 549 -18.59 7.52 -33.71
C ALA A 549 -19.97 7.17 -34.30
N ALA A 550 -20.96 8.03 -34.07
CA ALA A 550 -22.32 7.85 -34.62
C ALA A 550 -22.29 7.71 -36.15
N GLY A 551 -23.16 6.86 -36.70
CA GLY A 551 -23.23 6.55 -38.13
C GLY A 551 -22.23 5.49 -38.61
N ILE A 552 -21.19 5.18 -37.84
CA ILE A 552 -20.22 4.14 -38.20
C ILE A 552 -20.67 2.78 -37.64
N ASN A 553 -20.67 1.78 -38.52
CA ASN A 553 -21.03 0.40 -38.16
C ASN A 553 -19.97 -0.22 -37.24
N LEU A 554 -20.42 -1.01 -36.28
CA LEU A 554 -19.58 -1.79 -35.38
C LEU A 554 -19.76 -3.28 -35.68
N MET A 555 -18.66 -4.04 -35.69
CA MET A 555 -18.66 -5.48 -35.71
C MET A 555 -18.02 -6.03 -34.44
N LEU A 556 -18.69 -6.95 -33.76
CA LEU A 556 -18.22 -7.60 -32.53
C LEU A 556 -18.21 -9.12 -32.70
N ALA A 557 -17.09 -9.77 -32.39
CA ALA A 557 -16.97 -11.22 -32.42
C ALA A 557 -16.27 -11.76 -31.17
N GLY A 558 -16.70 -12.95 -30.73
CA GLY A 558 -16.00 -13.73 -29.72
C GLY A 558 -15.84 -13.03 -28.37
N LEU A 559 -16.79 -12.21 -27.93
CA LEU A 559 -16.73 -11.57 -26.61
C LEU A 559 -16.63 -12.63 -25.50
N GLN A 560 -15.52 -12.60 -24.77
CA GLN A 560 -15.24 -13.41 -23.60
C GLN A 560 -15.24 -12.51 -22.37
N ILE A 561 -16.05 -12.88 -21.37
CA ILE A 561 -15.96 -12.32 -20.03
C ILE A 561 -15.94 -13.50 -19.05
N PHE A 562 -14.87 -13.67 -18.28
CA PHE A 562 -14.74 -14.83 -17.39
C PHE A 562 -13.91 -14.49 -16.14
N PRO A 563 -14.19 -15.14 -14.99
CA PRO A 563 -13.38 -14.96 -13.80
C PRO A 563 -12.00 -15.61 -13.97
N VAL A 564 -10.96 -14.92 -13.53
CA VAL A 564 -9.55 -15.28 -13.78
C VAL A 564 -9.03 -16.30 -12.76
N ASP A 565 -8.41 -17.39 -13.23
CA ASP A 565 -7.67 -18.34 -12.38
C ASP A 565 -6.24 -17.84 -12.11
N ARG A 566 -6.09 -17.04 -11.05
CA ARG A 566 -4.79 -16.52 -10.61
C ARG A 566 -3.83 -17.64 -10.20
N GLN A 567 -4.33 -18.72 -9.60
CA GLN A 567 -3.49 -19.80 -9.10
C GLN A 567 -2.86 -20.61 -10.25
N ALA A 568 -3.62 -20.86 -11.32
CA ALA A 568 -3.06 -21.44 -12.55
C ALA A 568 -1.97 -20.55 -13.14
N ARG A 569 -2.20 -19.24 -13.21
CA ARG A 569 -1.21 -18.28 -13.69
C ARG A 569 0.04 -18.28 -12.81
N PHE A 570 -0.08 -18.28 -11.49
CA PHE A 570 1.07 -18.30 -10.57
C PHE A 570 1.92 -19.57 -10.71
N ARG A 571 1.31 -20.74 -10.94
CA ARG A 571 2.05 -21.98 -11.25
C ARG A 571 2.87 -21.84 -12.53
N TYR A 572 2.34 -21.17 -13.56
CA TYR A 572 3.09 -20.86 -14.78
C TYR A 572 4.24 -19.88 -14.50
N LEU A 573 3.97 -18.77 -13.79
CA LEU A 573 4.97 -17.74 -13.52
C LEU A 573 6.13 -18.26 -12.67
N ARG A 574 5.90 -19.14 -11.69
CA ARG A 574 6.99 -19.78 -10.92
C ARG A 574 7.97 -20.55 -11.82
N LYS A 575 7.47 -21.25 -12.84
CA LYS A 575 8.33 -21.93 -13.82
C LYS A 575 9.15 -20.93 -14.64
N GLN A 576 8.52 -19.83 -15.09
CA GLN A 576 9.22 -18.76 -15.80
C GLN A 576 10.29 -18.10 -14.92
N THR A 577 9.96 -17.82 -13.66
CA THR A 577 10.90 -17.31 -12.66
C THR A 577 12.11 -18.23 -12.49
N ASP A 578 11.92 -19.55 -12.37
CA ASP A 578 13.02 -20.51 -12.24
C ASP A 578 13.94 -20.54 -13.49
N MET A 579 13.36 -20.30 -14.67
CA MET A 579 14.11 -20.22 -15.92
C MET A 579 14.88 -18.89 -16.07
N ILE A 580 14.24 -17.77 -15.72
CA ILE A 580 14.71 -16.42 -16.05
C ILE A 580 15.55 -15.79 -14.93
N ARG A 581 15.23 -16.10 -13.66
CA ARG A 581 15.83 -15.44 -12.49
C ARG A 581 16.79 -16.31 -11.71
N LYS A 582 16.94 -17.58 -12.09
CA LYS A 582 17.89 -18.50 -11.47
C LYS A 582 18.90 -19.02 -12.48
N ARG A 583 20.05 -19.43 -11.95
CA ARG A 583 21.16 -20.02 -12.70
C ARG A 583 21.71 -21.23 -11.95
N ASP A 584 22.16 -22.24 -12.69
CA ASP A 584 22.87 -23.38 -12.10
C ASP A 584 24.25 -22.93 -11.59
N VAL A 585 24.62 -23.40 -10.41
CA VAL A 585 25.87 -23.07 -9.73
C VAL A 585 26.56 -24.35 -9.32
N VAL A 586 27.86 -24.43 -9.60
CA VAL A 586 28.74 -25.52 -9.20
C VAL A 586 29.82 -24.93 -8.29
N LEU A 587 29.76 -25.23 -7.00
CA LEU A 587 30.85 -24.92 -6.08
C LEU A 587 31.88 -26.03 -6.18
N LYS A 588 33.10 -25.70 -6.62
CA LYS A 588 34.16 -26.69 -6.86
C LYS A 588 35.26 -26.55 -5.83
N PHE A 589 35.43 -27.55 -4.97
CA PHE A 589 36.36 -27.50 -3.85
C PHE A 589 37.74 -28.07 -4.23
N SER A 590 38.81 -27.40 -3.80
CA SER A 590 40.21 -27.81 -4.03
C SER A 590 41.07 -27.53 -2.78
N GLY A 591 42.23 -28.20 -2.66
CA GLY A 591 43.26 -27.84 -1.65
C GLY A 591 43.52 -28.83 -0.49
N LEU A 592 42.78 -29.94 -0.38
CA LEU A 592 43.00 -31.04 0.59
C LEU A 592 43.02 -32.40 -0.14
N ASP A 593 43.53 -33.46 0.51
CA ASP A 593 43.43 -34.84 -0.02
C ASP A 593 41.95 -35.20 -0.27
N SER A 594 41.66 -35.92 -1.35
CA SER A 594 40.29 -36.24 -1.80
C SER A 594 39.42 -36.94 -0.73
N THR A 595 40.04 -37.63 0.23
CA THR A 595 39.38 -38.26 1.37
C THR A 595 38.98 -37.29 2.50
N SER A 596 39.47 -36.05 2.49
CA SER A 596 39.22 -35.03 3.53
C SER A 596 38.01 -34.13 3.25
N PHE A 597 37.48 -34.11 2.02
CA PHE A 597 36.31 -33.30 1.65
C PHE A 597 34.97 -34.05 1.75
N LEU A 598 34.99 -35.37 1.62
CA LEU A 598 33.78 -36.21 1.67
C LEU A 598 33.07 -36.00 3.02
N GLY A 599 31.82 -35.52 2.98
CA GLY A 599 31.05 -35.20 4.19
C GLY A 599 31.28 -33.81 4.78
N THR A 600 32.00 -32.92 4.09
CA THR A 600 32.03 -31.48 4.45
C THR A 600 30.65 -30.87 4.27
N LEU A 601 30.09 -30.30 5.33
CA LEU A 601 28.77 -29.65 5.29
C LEU A 601 28.90 -28.24 4.72
N VAL A 602 28.16 -27.97 3.66
CA VAL A 602 28.06 -26.67 2.99
C VAL A 602 26.69 -26.07 3.28
N LYS A 603 26.66 -24.80 3.68
CA LYS A 603 25.44 -24.00 3.82
C LYS A 603 25.53 -22.78 2.93
N VAL A 604 24.60 -22.66 1.99
CA VAL A 604 24.51 -21.54 1.05
C VAL A 604 23.27 -20.72 1.38
N ARG A 605 23.46 -19.42 1.56
CA ARG A 605 22.36 -18.50 1.84
C ARG A 605 22.51 -17.23 1.02
N GLN A 606 21.50 -16.91 0.22
CA GLN A 606 21.43 -15.64 -0.48
C GLN A 606 21.24 -14.51 0.54
N ILE A 607 21.97 -13.41 0.35
CA ILE A 607 21.89 -12.23 1.20
C ILE A 607 21.36 -11.00 0.48
N LYS A 608 21.49 -10.96 -0.84
CA LYS A 608 20.98 -9.88 -1.68
C LYS A 608 20.49 -10.48 -2.98
N ASN A 609 19.20 -10.31 -3.28
CA ASN A 609 18.67 -10.58 -4.60
C ASN A 609 19.12 -9.44 -5.54
N SER A 610 19.52 -9.76 -6.77
CA SER A 610 19.96 -8.75 -7.74
C SER A 610 18.80 -7.97 -8.36
N PHE A 611 17.57 -8.48 -8.31
CA PHE A 611 16.39 -7.81 -8.85
C PHE A 611 16.03 -6.57 -8.02
N PRO A 612 15.97 -5.38 -8.63
CA PRO A 612 15.57 -4.14 -7.98
C PRO A 612 14.13 -4.16 -7.46
N PHE A 613 13.98 -3.89 -6.16
CA PHE A 613 12.72 -3.56 -5.52
C PHE A 613 12.88 -2.25 -4.78
N GLY A 614 12.21 -1.21 -5.27
CA GLY A 614 12.23 0.10 -4.65
C GLY A 614 10.85 0.60 -4.25
N SER A 615 10.84 1.77 -3.62
CA SER A 615 9.61 2.49 -3.35
C SER A 615 9.82 4.00 -3.45
N CYS A 616 8.72 4.72 -3.71
CA CYS A 616 8.63 6.15 -3.55
C CYS A 616 8.76 6.54 -2.08
N MET A 617 9.46 7.65 -1.84
CA MET A 617 9.51 8.37 -0.58
C MET A 617 9.48 9.88 -0.86
N ASN A 618 8.88 10.64 0.04
CA ASN A 618 8.93 12.10 0.08
C ASN A 618 9.79 12.55 1.28
N ARG A 619 10.22 13.80 1.27
CA ARG A 619 11.06 14.35 2.33
C ARG A 619 10.42 14.25 3.71
N THR A 620 9.11 14.45 3.80
CA THR A 620 8.39 14.40 5.08
C THR A 620 8.25 12.98 5.64
N ASN A 621 8.41 11.96 4.80
CA ASN A 621 8.32 10.55 5.23
C ASN A 621 9.55 10.13 6.01
N ILE A 622 10.73 10.64 5.65
CA ILE A 622 12.00 10.26 6.31
C ILE A 622 12.16 10.85 7.72
N ASP A 623 11.20 11.67 8.18
CA ASP A 623 11.10 12.09 9.57
C ASP A 623 10.40 11.06 10.46
N ASN A 624 9.77 10.03 9.87
CA ASN A 624 9.23 8.89 10.58
C ASN A 624 10.28 7.77 10.57
N GLU A 625 10.82 7.46 11.74
CA GLU A 625 11.88 6.47 11.89
C GLU A 625 11.38 5.06 11.57
N ASP A 626 10.09 4.76 11.80
CA ASP A 626 9.50 3.46 11.50
C ASP A 626 9.33 3.28 9.98
N PHE A 627 8.99 4.38 9.29
CA PHE A 627 8.99 4.43 7.82
C PHE A 627 10.40 4.16 7.28
N VAL A 628 11.42 4.86 7.83
CA VAL A 628 12.81 4.68 7.40
C VAL A 628 13.29 3.26 7.67
N GLU A 629 13.03 2.71 8.86
CA GLU A 629 13.41 1.33 9.21
C GLU A 629 12.77 0.32 8.25
N PHE A 630 11.46 0.44 8.01
CA PHE A 630 10.78 -0.43 7.05
C PHE A 630 11.37 -0.26 5.64
N PHE A 631 11.64 0.97 5.22
CA PHE A 631 12.14 1.28 3.90
C PHE A 631 13.53 0.65 3.65
N VAL A 632 14.49 0.92 4.54
CA VAL A 632 15.88 0.44 4.38
C VAL A 632 16.00 -1.07 4.51
N LYS A 633 15.10 -1.70 5.27
CA LYS A 633 15.04 -3.15 5.41
C LYS A 633 14.45 -3.82 4.17
N ASN A 634 13.50 -3.15 3.52
CA ASN A 634 12.65 -3.80 2.52
C ASN A 634 12.89 -3.37 1.07
N PHE A 635 13.59 -2.26 0.83
CA PHE A 635 13.84 -1.74 -0.52
C PHE A 635 15.32 -1.44 -0.74
N ASN A 636 15.78 -1.66 -1.97
CA ASN A 636 17.15 -1.36 -2.40
C ASN A 636 17.22 -0.24 -3.45
N TRP A 637 16.06 0.32 -3.84
CA TRP A 637 15.94 1.48 -4.71
C TRP A 637 14.96 2.51 -4.15
N ALA A 638 15.17 3.78 -4.48
CA ALA A 638 14.32 4.91 -4.12
C ALA A 638 13.90 5.72 -5.36
N VAL A 639 12.73 6.32 -5.28
CA VAL A 639 12.30 7.42 -6.17
C VAL A 639 11.71 8.52 -5.30
N PHE A 640 11.93 9.77 -5.68
CA PHE A 640 11.45 10.92 -4.91
C PHE A 640 10.11 11.37 -5.50
N GLY A 641 9.05 11.36 -4.70
CA GLY A 641 7.70 11.57 -5.21
C GLY A 641 7.47 12.98 -5.76
N ASN A 642 8.12 13.98 -5.17
CA ASN A 642 7.96 15.38 -5.56
C ASN A 642 9.27 16.16 -5.68
N GLU A 643 10.30 15.78 -4.92
CA GLU A 643 11.42 16.67 -4.56
C GLU A 643 12.37 17.02 -5.72
N LEU A 644 12.19 16.38 -6.88
CA LEU A 644 12.87 16.71 -8.13
C LEU A 644 11.97 17.32 -9.22
N LYS A 645 10.64 17.23 -9.07
CA LYS A 645 9.69 17.81 -10.03
C LYS A 645 9.87 19.31 -10.11
N TRP A 646 9.61 19.91 -11.28
CA TRP A 646 9.95 21.32 -11.50
C TRP A 646 9.22 22.23 -10.53
N TYR A 647 7.93 21.97 -10.28
CA TYR A 647 7.16 22.76 -9.33
C TYR A 647 7.68 22.70 -7.90
N TRP A 648 8.43 21.66 -7.53
CA TRP A 648 9.05 21.56 -6.21
C TRP A 648 10.38 22.32 -6.18
N THR A 649 11.24 22.05 -7.16
CA THR A 649 12.59 22.63 -7.19
C THR A 649 12.60 24.11 -7.55
N GLU A 650 11.57 24.61 -8.25
CA GLU A 650 11.44 26.01 -8.68
C GLU A 650 9.96 26.41 -8.77
N ALA A 651 9.27 26.44 -7.63
CA ALA A 651 7.86 26.83 -7.55
C ALA A 651 7.61 28.26 -8.09
N GLN A 652 8.54 29.16 -7.82
CA GLN A 652 8.59 30.53 -8.33
C GLN A 652 9.91 30.75 -9.08
N LYS A 653 9.86 31.46 -10.19
CA LYS A 653 11.03 31.73 -11.06
C LYS A 653 12.22 32.25 -10.23
N GLY A 654 13.35 31.55 -10.30
CA GLY A 654 14.59 31.92 -9.62
C GLY A 654 14.67 31.55 -8.13
N ASN A 655 13.60 31.02 -7.52
CA ASN A 655 13.61 30.54 -6.15
C ASN A 655 13.80 29.02 -6.12
N LEU A 656 15.06 28.59 -6.06
CA LEU A 656 15.44 27.18 -6.15
C LEU A 656 15.45 26.48 -4.78
N ASN A 657 14.81 25.32 -4.68
CA ASN A 657 14.88 24.42 -3.53
C ASN A 657 15.41 23.03 -3.94
N TYR A 658 16.67 22.75 -3.59
CA TYR A 658 17.29 21.44 -3.79
C TYR A 658 17.60 20.71 -2.47
N LYS A 659 17.34 21.37 -1.34
CA LYS A 659 17.72 20.88 -0.02
C LYS A 659 17.04 19.54 0.29
N ASP A 660 15.77 19.43 -0.05
CA ASP A 660 14.98 18.23 0.24
C ASP A 660 15.52 17.00 -0.51
N ALA A 661 15.78 17.15 -1.82
CA ALA A 661 16.36 16.10 -2.64
C ALA A 661 17.79 15.73 -2.21
N ASP A 662 18.59 16.69 -1.75
CA ASP A 662 19.94 16.42 -1.22
C ASP A 662 19.88 15.60 0.06
N GLU A 663 19.03 15.98 1.03
CA GLU A 663 18.85 15.24 2.29
C GLU A 663 18.36 13.80 2.03
N MET A 664 17.47 13.62 1.06
CA MET A 664 16.97 12.30 0.66
C MET A 664 18.03 11.44 -0.05
N LEU A 665 18.87 12.04 -0.91
CA LEU A 665 20.00 11.34 -1.53
C LEU A 665 21.04 10.91 -0.50
N ASP A 666 21.27 11.72 0.53
CA ASP A 666 22.23 11.38 1.58
C ASP A 666 21.74 10.20 2.43
N LEU A 667 20.43 10.10 2.72
CA LEU A 667 19.83 8.90 3.30
C LEU A 667 20.02 7.67 2.39
N CYS A 668 19.76 7.82 1.09
CA CYS A 668 19.94 6.71 0.14
C CYS A 668 21.39 6.21 0.14
N LYS A 669 22.37 7.12 0.10
CA LYS A 669 23.80 6.78 0.14
C LYS A 669 24.20 6.11 1.44
N SER A 670 23.72 6.58 2.60
CA SER A 670 24.09 6.00 3.90
C SER A 670 23.60 4.55 4.06
N HIS A 671 22.55 4.18 3.32
CA HIS A 671 21.98 2.82 3.33
C HIS A 671 22.28 2.02 2.05
N ASN A 672 23.14 2.51 1.16
CA ASN A 672 23.49 1.85 -0.11
C ASN A 672 22.25 1.54 -0.98
N ILE A 673 21.33 2.50 -1.04
CA ILE A 673 20.10 2.48 -1.83
C ILE A 673 20.35 3.32 -3.10
N GLU A 674 20.04 2.74 -4.26
CA GLU A 674 20.14 3.44 -5.53
C GLU A 674 18.92 4.34 -5.76
N ALA A 675 19.07 5.45 -6.47
CA ALA A 675 17.98 6.41 -6.65
C ALA A 675 17.65 6.67 -8.13
N ARG A 676 16.35 6.79 -8.44
CA ARG A 676 15.81 7.29 -9.70
C ARG A 676 15.40 8.76 -9.56
N GLY A 677 15.82 9.58 -10.51
CA GLY A 677 15.45 10.97 -10.60
C GLY A 677 14.10 11.15 -11.31
N HIS A 678 13.06 11.42 -10.54
CA HIS A 678 11.70 11.62 -11.04
C HIS A 678 11.20 13.04 -10.69
N CYS A 679 10.94 13.90 -11.66
CA CYS A 679 11.29 13.82 -13.08
C CYS A 679 11.94 15.13 -13.53
N ILE A 680 12.63 15.12 -14.67
CA ILE A 680 13.19 16.37 -15.21
C ILE A 680 12.04 17.24 -15.71
N PHE A 681 11.18 16.73 -16.58
CA PHE A 681 10.01 17.44 -17.09
C PHE A 681 8.75 16.58 -16.95
N TRP A 682 7.58 17.24 -16.92
CA TRP A 682 6.28 16.58 -16.96
C TRP A 682 5.40 17.29 -17.99
N GLU A 683 4.90 16.56 -18.98
CA GLU A 683 4.22 17.16 -20.13
C GLU A 683 2.80 17.66 -19.86
N VAL A 684 2.15 17.16 -18.81
CA VAL A 684 0.76 17.51 -18.53
C VAL A 684 0.69 18.96 -18.05
N GLU A 685 -0.01 19.81 -18.80
CA GLU A 685 -0.05 21.26 -18.54
C GLU A 685 -0.47 21.61 -17.10
N GLY A 686 -1.37 20.81 -16.50
CA GLY A 686 -1.81 20.97 -15.12
C GLY A 686 -0.69 20.81 -14.07
N ALA A 687 0.39 20.11 -14.41
CA ALA A 687 1.57 19.94 -13.57
C ALA A 687 2.65 21.02 -13.77
N VAL A 688 2.50 21.87 -14.80
CA VAL A 688 3.46 22.93 -15.11
C VAL A 688 3.11 24.21 -14.36
N GLN A 689 4.09 24.81 -13.67
CA GLN A 689 3.89 25.99 -12.84
C GLN A 689 3.38 27.17 -13.66
N GLN A 690 2.54 28.01 -13.03
CA GLN A 690 1.94 29.18 -13.69
C GLN A 690 2.97 30.11 -14.33
N TRP A 691 4.11 30.34 -13.67
CA TRP A 691 5.15 31.22 -14.22
C TRP A 691 5.78 30.65 -15.49
N VAL A 692 5.94 29.32 -15.60
CA VAL A 692 6.44 28.64 -16.81
C VAL A 692 5.40 28.71 -17.94
N ARG A 693 4.13 28.44 -17.61
CA ARG A 693 2.99 28.54 -18.56
C ARG A 693 2.86 29.94 -19.17
N SER A 694 3.19 30.97 -18.40
CA SER A 694 3.11 32.37 -18.82
C SER A 694 4.24 32.86 -19.73
N LEU A 695 5.30 32.06 -19.93
CA LEU A 695 6.47 32.49 -20.69
C LEU A 695 6.16 32.60 -22.19
N SER A 696 6.91 33.48 -22.88
CA SER A 696 6.98 33.47 -24.34
C SER A 696 7.67 32.20 -24.85
N LYS A 697 7.58 31.87 -26.15
CA LYS A 697 8.31 30.73 -26.72
C LYS A 697 9.82 30.80 -26.46
N THR A 698 10.43 31.97 -26.64
CA THR A 698 11.87 32.19 -26.45
C THR A 698 12.27 32.07 -24.97
N ASP A 699 11.48 32.65 -24.07
CA ASP A 699 11.75 32.57 -22.63
C ASP A 699 11.55 31.15 -22.10
N LEU A 700 10.55 30.43 -22.61
CA LEU A 700 10.31 29.04 -22.27
C LEU A 700 11.47 28.14 -22.73
N ALA A 701 11.96 28.33 -23.96
CA ALA A 701 13.14 27.59 -24.45
C ALA A 701 14.36 27.83 -23.55
N THR A 702 14.57 29.08 -23.13
CA THR A 702 15.64 29.45 -22.20
C THR A 702 15.45 28.80 -20.83
N ALA A 703 14.23 28.82 -20.29
CA ALA A 703 13.92 28.19 -19.01
C ALA A 703 14.14 26.66 -19.03
N VAL A 704 13.73 25.98 -20.10
CA VAL A 704 13.97 24.55 -20.31
C VAL A 704 15.48 24.24 -20.36
N GLN A 705 16.26 25.04 -21.10
CA GLN A 705 17.72 24.88 -21.16
C GLN A 705 18.38 25.11 -19.80
N ASN A 706 17.93 26.12 -19.05
CA ASN A 706 18.45 26.42 -17.71
C ASN A 706 18.14 25.29 -16.74
N ARG A 707 16.94 24.71 -16.80
CA ARG A 707 16.57 23.55 -15.99
C ARG A 707 17.43 22.33 -16.30
N LEU A 708 17.58 21.98 -17.58
CA LEU A 708 18.45 20.88 -18.02
C LEU A 708 19.87 21.06 -17.46
N THR A 709 20.47 22.21 -17.74
CA THR A 709 21.84 22.54 -17.30
C THR A 709 21.96 22.51 -15.78
N GLY A 710 21.08 23.21 -15.07
CA GLY A 710 21.16 23.37 -13.62
C GLY A 710 20.95 22.06 -12.86
N LEU A 711 19.86 21.34 -13.15
CA LEU A 711 19.51 20.10 -12.47
C LEU A 711 20.56 19.02 -12.72
N LEU A 712 20.87 18.75 -13.99
CA LEU A 712 21.74 17.62 -14.35
C LEU A 712 23.21 17.87 -14.05
N THR A 713 23.68 19.13 -14.07
CA THR A 713 25.05 19.42 -13.61
C THR A 713 25.16 19.20 -12.10
N ARG A 714 24.15 19.60 -11.31
CA ARG A 714 24.14 19.42 -9.85
C ARG A 714 24.12 17.95 -9.43
N TYR A 715 23.31 17.15 -10.13
CA TYR A 715 23.04 15.75 -9.79
C TYR A 715 23.77 14.74 -10.66
N LYS A 716 24.76 15.19 -11.44
CA LYS A 716 25.58 14.33 -12.31
C LYS A 716 26.11 13.11 -11.57
N GLY A 717 25.74 11.91 -12.03
CA GLY A 717 26.17 10.64 -11.46
C GLY A 717 25.56 10.28 -10.10
N LYS A 718 24.57 11.04 -9.61
CA LYS A 718 23.89 10.77 -8.33
C LYS A 718 22.61 9.94 -8.48
N PHE A 719 21.93 10.04 -9.62
CA PHE A 719 20.78 9.21 -9.95
C PHE A 719 21.18 8.21 -11.03
N ARG A 720 20.74 6.96 -10.90
CA ARG A 720 21.01 5.91 -11.90
C ARG A 720 20.11 6.04 -13.11
N HIS A 721 18.86 6.41 -12.87
CA HIS A 721 17.84 6.60 -13.90
C HIS A 721 17.29 8.02 -13.81
N TYR A 722 16.87 8.58 -14.94
CA TYR A 722 16.02 9.77 -14.99
C TYR A 722 14.78 9.53 -15.83
N ASP A 723 13.62 9.89 -15.29
CA ASP A 723 12.42 10.11 -16.08
C ASP A 723 12.56 11.49 -16.73
N VAL A 724 12.86 11.52 -18.03
CA VAL A 724 13.27 12.77 -18.69
C VAL A 724 12.08 13.69 -18.92
N ASN A 725 11.01 13.17 -19.50
CA ASN A 725 9.79 13.91 -19.75
C ASN A 725 8.61 12.97 -19.53
N ASN A 726 7.93 13.15 -18.40
CA ASN A 726 6.89 12.26 -17.91
C ASN A 726 5.59 12.45 -18.71
N GLU A 727 4.87 11.35 -18.96
CA GLU A 727 3.49 11.33 -19.50
C GLU A 727 3.32 11.98 -20.88
N MET A 728 4.22 11.66 -21.80
CA MET A 728 4.22 12.21 -23.16
C MET A 728 3.06 11.69 -24.04
N LEU A 729 2.42 10.58 -23.67
CA LEU A 729 1.19 10.09 -24.31
C LEU A 729 -0.05 10.90 -23.91
N HIS A 730 -0.01 11.59 -22.75
CA HIS A 730 -1.16 12.28 -22.17
C HIS A 730 -1.06 13.80 -22.18
N GLY A 731 0.14 14.36 -22.35
CA GLY A 731 0.37 15.80 -22.45
C GLY A 731 1.32 16.15 -23.60
N SER A 732 1.25 17.39 -24.07
CA SER A 732 2.08 17.92 -25.17
C SER A 732 2.56 19.36 -24.91
N PHE A 733 2.56 19.83 -23.65
CA PHE A 733 2.82 21.23 -23.31
C PHE A 733 4.12 21.77 -23.93
N TYR A 734 5.26 21.09 -23.73
CA TYR A 734 6.53 21.56 -24.26
C TYR A 734 6.58 21.39 -25.78
N GLN A 735 6.07 20.28 -26.31
CA GLN A 735 6.03 20.01 -27.75
C GLN A 735 5.26 21.08 -28.53
N ASP A 736 4.06 21.45 -28.06
CA ASP A 736 3.19 22.42 -28.75
C ASP A 736 3.76 23.84 -28.68
N ARG A 737 4.44 24.16 -27.58
CA ARG A 737 5.01 25.49 -27.34
C ARG A 737 6.39 25.69 -27.99
N LEU A 738 7.23 24.66 -28.02
CA LEU A 738 8.63 24.74 -28.46
C LEU A 738 8.88 24.09 -29.83
N GLY A 739 8.01 23.18 -30.27
CA GLY A 739 8.10 22.45 -31.52
C GLY A 739 8.39 20.96 -31.31
N LYS A 740 8.11 20.14 -32.32
CA LYS A 740 8.17 18.67 -32.27
C LYS A 740 9.51 18.09 -31.79
N ASP A 741 10.62 18.74 -32.12
CA ASP A 741 11.97 18.23 -31.84
C ASP A 741 12.37 18.38 -30.36
N ILE A 742 11.60 19.12 -29.56
CA ILE A 742 11.99 19.45 -28.17
C ILE A 742 12.13 18.20 -27.30
N ARG A 743 11.25 17.21 -27.47
CA ARG A 743 11.27 15.97 -26.68
C ARG A 743 12.58 15.22 -26.92
N ALA A 744 12.95 15.01 -28.18
CA ALA A 744 14.22 14.37 -28.52
C ALA A 744 15.44 15.19 -28.04
N ASN A 745 15.36 16.52 -28.12
CA ASN A 745 16.43 17.40 -27.65
C ASN A 745 16.62 17.35 -26.13
N MET A 746 15.55 17.23 -25.33
CA MET A 746 15.63 17.05 -23.88
C MET A 746 16.46 15.79 -23.53
N PHE A 747 16.21 14.66 -24.19
CA PHE A 747 17.00 13.43 -23.99
C PHE A 747 18.46 13.59 -24.43
N LYS A 748 18.71 14.20 -25.59
CA LYS A 748 20.09 14.43 -26.07
C LYS A 748 20.90 15.27 -25.10
N ILE A 749 20.35 16.40 -24.66
CA ILE A 749 21.02 17.31 -23.72
C ILE A 749 21.17 16.62 -22.37
N ALA A 750 20.17 15.86 -21.92
CA ALA A 750 20.26 15.15 -20.66
C ALA A 750 21.43 14.16 -20.64
N ASN A 751 21.57 13.35 -21.69
CA ASN A 751 22.68 12.41 -21.84
C ASN A 751 24.05 13.10 -21.99
N GLN A 752 24.09 14.30 -22.60
CA GLN A 752 25.33 15.07 -22.68
C GLN A 752 25.79 15.58 -21.31
N LEU A 753 24.85 16.04 -20.48
CA LEU A 753 25.15 16.59 -19.16
C LEU A 753 25.48 15.48 -18.15
N ASP A 754 24.72 14.39 -18.16
CA ASP A 754 24.95 13.20 -17.34
C ASP A 754 24.90 11.91 -18.17
N PRO A 755 26.02 11.51 -18.81
CA PRO A 755 26.08 10.28 -19.61
C PRO A 755 26.09 8.99 -18.77
N SER A 756 26.10 9.09 -17.44
CA SER A 756 26.14 7.93 -16.56
C SER A 756 24.75 7.42 -16.17
N ALA A 757 23.71 8.22 -16.38
CA ALA A 757 22.33 7.86 -16.07
C ALA A 757 21.63 7.24 -17.29
N ILE A 758 20.80 6.23 -17.06
CA ILE A 758 19.90 5.68 -18.07
C ILE A 758 18.67 6.58 -18.17
N LEU A 759 18.33 7.01 -19.39
CA LEU A 759 17.21 7.91 -19.62
C LEU A 759 15.95 7.13 -19.98
N PHE A 760 14.91 7.32 -19.17
CA PHE A 760 13.63 6.64 -19.30
C PHE A 760 12.59 7.56 -19.95
N VAL A 761 11.79 6.98 -20.84
CA VAL A 761 10.39 7.41 -21.04
C VAL A 761 9.57 6.84 -19.87
N ASN A 762 8.53 7.54 -19.41
CA ASN A 762 7.68 7.07 -18.30
C ASN A 762 6.22 7.45 -18.53
N ASP A 763 5.30 6.49 -18.51
CA ASP A 763 3.89 6.71 -18.82
C ASP A 763 2.93 5.69 -18.14
N TYR A 764 1.63 5.99 -18.10
CA TYR A 764 0.59 5.18 -17.39
C TYR A 764 -0.48 4.57 -18.31
N HIS A 765 -1.22 3.60 -17.78
CA HIS A 765 -2.25 2.80 -18.49
C HIS A 765 -1.73 2.14 -19.78
N VAL A 766 -0.44 1.80 -19.83
CA VAL A 766 0.15 1.11 -20.98
C VAL A 766 -0.17 -0.39 -20.93
N GLU A 767 -0.38 -0.92 -19.72
CA GLU A 767 -0.37 -2.33 -19.38
C GLU A 767 -1.75 -2.93 -19.08
N ASP A 768 -2.81 -2.13 -19.09
CA ASP A 768 -4.13 -2.52 -18.57
C ASP A 768 -5.28 -2.50 -19.60
N GLY A 769 -5.08 -1.90 -20.78
CA GLY A 769 -6.09 -1.78 -21.83
C GLY A 769 -7.26 -0.85 -21.48
N CYS A 770 -7.06 0.05 -20.51
CA CYS A 770 -8.13 0.88 -19.94
C CYS A 770 -8.07 2.36 -20.33
N ASP A 771 -7.05 2.84 -21.05
CA ASP A 771 -6.99 4.21 -21.62
C ASP A 771 -6.88 4.15 -23.15
N THR A 772 -7.58 5.01 -23.88
CA THR A 772 -7.42 5.12 -25.34
C THR A 772 -6.22 5.95 -25.75
N ARG A 773 -5.72 6.85 -24.88
CA ARG A 773 -4.54 7.67 -25.14
C ARG A 773 -3.26 6.86 -25.03
N SER A 774 -3.29 5.81 -24.21
CA SER A 774 -2.15 4.95 -23.90
C SER A 774 -2.38 3.53 -24.39
N SER A 775 -1.39 2.93 -25.01
CA SER A 775 -1.37 1.51 -25.37
C SER A 775 0.07 1.10 -25.62
N PRO A 776 0.41 -0.20 -25.57
CA PRO A 776 1.74 -0.66 -25.93
C PRO A 776 2.16 -0.19 -27.33
N GLU A 777 1.24 -0.22 -28.30
CA GLU A 777 1.49 0.19 -29.68
C GLU A 777 1.81 1.69 -29.79
N LYS A 778 1.01 2.56 -29.14
CA LYS A 778 1.26 4.01 -29.13
C LYS A 778 2.58 4.33 -28.43
N TYR A 779 2.89 3.61 -27.35
CA TYR A 779 4.12 3.86 -26.62
C TYR A 779 5.35 3.39 -27.39
N ILE A 780 5.29 2.24 -28.06
CA ILE A 780 6.32 1.76 -28.99
C ILE A 780 6.56 2.79 -30.09
N GLN A 781 5.50 3.26 -30.76
CA GLN A 781 5.64 4.26 -31.81
C GLN A 781 6.31 5.54 -31.27
N HIS A 782 5.89 6.00 -30.09
CA HIS A 782 6.46 7.17 -29.46
C HIS A 782 7.97 7.02 -29.15
N ILE A 783 8.39 5.85 -28.65
CA ILE A 783 9.80 5.54 -28.38
C ILE A 783 10.60 5.49 -29.69
N LEU A 784 10.06 4.85 -30.73
CA LEU A 784 10.72 4.78 -32.04
C LEU A 784 10.89 6.17 -32.65
N ASP A 785 9.87 7.04 -32.56
CA ASP A 785 9.94 8.42 -33.05
C ASP A 785 11.04 9.23 -32.34
N LEU A 786 11.23 9.03 -31.03
CA LEU A 786 12.31 9.64 -30.26
C LEU A 786 13.68 9.12 -30.70
N GLN A 787 13.82 7.80 -30.85
CA GLN A 787 15.06 7.15 -31.27
C GLN A 787 15.46 7.55 -32.69
N GLU A 788 14.52 7.64 -33.63
CA GLU A 788 14.76 8.10 -35.01
C GLU A 788 15.26 9.55 -35.03
N GLN A 789 14.75 10.39 -34.13
CA GLN A 789 15.26 11.75 -33.94
C GLN A 789 16.61 11.80 -33.20
N GLY A 790 17.18 10.68 -32.79
CA GLY A 790 18.48 10.58 -32.12
C GLY A 790 18.44 10.80 -30.61
N ALA A 791 17.28 10.63 -29.96
CA ALA A 791 17.18 10.62 -28.50
C ALA A 791 17.79 9.32 -27.94
N PRO A 792 18.73 9.39 -26.98
CA PRO A 792 19.28 8.20 -26.32
C PRO A 792 18.31 7.65 -25.26
N VAL A 793 17.16 7.12 -25.71
CA VAL A 793 16.22 6.41 -24.83
C VAL A 793 16.85 5.10 -24.39
N GLY A 794 17.06 4.95 -23.09
CA GLY A 794 17.77 3.81 -22.50
C GLY A 794 16.88 2.85 -21.72
N GLY A 795 15.62 3.20 -21.44
CA GLY A 795 14.68 2.35 -20.71
C GLY A 795 13.22 2.77 -20.89
N ILE A 796 12.31 1.85 -20.56
CA ILE A 796 10.86 2.03 -20.64
C ILE A 796 10.27 1.99 -19.24
N GLY A 797 9.64 3.09 -18.81
CA GLY A 797 8.93 3.20 -17.54
C GLY A 797 7.44 2.99 -17.75
N ILE A 798 6.88 2.01 -17.06
CA ILE A 798 5.44 1.79 -16.94
C ILE A 798 5.07 2.19 -15.52
N GLN A 799 4.23 3.21 -15.33
CA GLN A 799 3.87 3.66 -13.99
C GLN A 799 3.30 2.50 -13.17
N GLY A 800 2.30 1.77 -13.67
CA GLY A 800 1.77 0.60 -12.94
C GLY A 800 0.60 0.91 -12.01
N HIS A 801 -0.07 2.05 -12.17
CA HIS A 801 -1.28 2.38 -11.40
C HIS A 801 -2.46 1.54 -11.87
N ILE A 802 -2.74 0.43 -11.20
CA ILE A 802 -3.75 -0.55 -11.65
C ILE A 802 -4.75 -0.92 -10.56
N ASP A 803 -6.02 -1.15 -10.94
CA ASP A 803 -7.11 -1.48 -10.01
C ASP A 803 -7.46 -2.96 -9.97
N SER A 804 -7.42 -3.64 -11.12
CA SER A 804 -7.90 -5.03 -11.27
C SER A 804 -6.97 -5.84 -12.15
N PRO A 805 -5.69 -6.03 -11.76
CA PRO A 805 -4.69 -6.61 -12.66
C PRO A 805 -5.07 -8.02 -13.12
N VAL A 806 -4.89 -8.25 -14.43
CA VAL A 806 -5.01 -9.55 -15.07
C VAL A 806 -3.70 -9.89 -15.76
N GLY A 807 -3.06 -10.96 -15.29
CA GLY A 807 -1.72 -11.34 -15.68
C GLY A 807 -1.47 -11.40 -17.20
N PRO A 808 -2.29 -12.11 -17.99
CA PRO A 808 -2.14 -12.16 -19.45
C PRO A 808 -2.29 -10.82 -20.19
N ILE A 809 -3.04 -9.85 -19.66
CA ILE A 809 -3.14 -8.51 -20.24
C ILE A 809 -1.82 -7.75 -20.03
N VAL A 810 -1.34 -7.74 -18.78
CA VAL A 810 -0.07 -7.12 -18.40
C VAL A 810 1.09 -7.75 -19.16
N SER A 811 1.15 -9.09 -19.20
CA SER A 811 2.15 -9.85 -19.95
C SER A 811 2.12 -9.50 -21.44
N SER A 812 0.94 -9.37 -22.06
CA SER A 812 0.84 -8.99 -23.48
C SER A 812 1.45 -7.60 -23.74
N ALA A 813 1.23 -6.64 -22.85
CA ALA A 813 1.85 -5.32 -22.96
C ALA A 813 3.38 -5.40 -22.82
N LEU A 814 3.88 -6.15 -21.83
CA LEU A 814 5.30 -6.36 -21.60
C LEU A 814 5.99 -7.09 -22.77
N ASP A 815 5.34 -8.09 -23.36
CA ASP A 815 5.83 -8.84 -24.52
C ASP A 815 6.00 -7.90 -25.74
N LYS A 816 5.00 -7.04 -25.99
CA LYS A 816 5.06 -6.05 -27.09
C LYS A 816 6.17 -5.03 -26.88
N LEU A 817 6.27 -4.45 -25.68
CA LEU A 817 7.30 -3.46 -25.35
C LEU A 817 8.70 -4.09 -25.36
N GLY A 818 8.83 -5.34 -24.92
CA GLY A 818 10.09 -6.09 -24.86
C GLY A 818 10.75 -6.30 -26.22
N VAL A 819 9.98 -6.20 -27.33
CA VAL A 819 10.52 -6.25 -28.70
C VAL A 819 11.53 -5.13 -28.97
N LEU A 820 11.42 -3.99 -28.28
CA LEU A 820 12.37 -2.88 -28.40
C LEU A 820 13.76 -3.19 -27.83
N GLY A 821 13.90 -4.26 -27.03
CA GLY A 821 15.16 -4.64 -26.40
C GLY A 821 15.66 -3.66 -25.34
N LEU A 822 14.84 -2.70 -24.93
CA LEU A 822 15.11 -1.79 -23.82
C LEU A 822 14.63 -2.42 -22.49
N PRO A 823 15.34 -2.18 -21.37
CA PRO A 823 14.88 -2.63 -20.06
C PRO A 823 13.57 -1.94 -19.67
N ILE A 824 12.60 -2.74 -19.22
CA ILE A 824 11.30 -2.25 -18.72
C ILE A 824 11.35 -2.17 -17.19
N TRP A 825 10.83 -1.09 -16.64
CA TRP A 825 10.66 -0.91 -15.21
C TRP A 825 9.20 -0.58 -14.91
N PHE A 826 8.64 -1.24 -13.90
CA PHE A 826 7.49 -0.67 -13.22
C PHE A 826 7.99 0.42 -12.28
N THR A 827 7.62 1.66 -12.54
CA THR A 827 8.25 2.85 -11.94
C THR A 827 7.45 3.43 -10.76
N GLU A 828 6.15 3.16 -10.72
CA GLU A 828 5.15 3.75 -9.80
C GLU A 828 4.05 2.73 -9.44
N LEU A 829 4.41 1.45 -9.27
CA LEU A 829 3.43 0.37 -9.10
C LEU A 829 2.64 0.55 -7.81
N ASP A 830 1.32 0.58 -7.92
CA ASP A 830 0.41 0.45 -6.79
C ASP A 830 -0.90 -0.22 -7.22
N VAL A 831 -1.57 -0.83 -6.25
CA VAL A 831 -2.87 -1.47 -6.41
C VAL A 831 -3.81 -0.97 -5.33
N SER A 832 -5.06 -0.68 -5.67
CA SER A 832 -6.03 -0.10 -4.75
C SER A 832 -7.23 -1.02 -4.56
N SER A 833 -7.55 -1.29 -3.29
CA SER A 833 -8.85 -1.86 -2.88
C SER A 833 -9.05 -1.59 -1.40
N ILE A 834 -10.30 -1.28 -1.02
CA ILE A 834 -10.70 -1.11 0.38
C ILE A 834 -10.44 -2.41 1.16
N ASN A 835 -10.67 -3.57 0.54
CA ASN A 835 -10.38 -4.86 1.14
C ASN A 835 -8.89 -5.19 0.96
N GLU A 836 -8.16 -5.23 2.06
CA GLU A 836 -6.71 -5.48 2.05
C GLU A 836 -6.31 -6.86 1.52
N TYR A 837 -7.17 -7.89 1.60
CA TYR A 837 -6.91 -9.19 1.01
C TYR A 837 -6.96 -9.12 -0.52
N ILE A 838 -7.92 -8.36 -1.05
CA ILE A 838 -8.00 -8.11 -2.48
C ILE A 838 -6.78 -7.33 -2.97
N ARG A 839 -6.41 -6.27 -2.24
CA ARG A 839 -5.18 -5.54 -2.50
C ARG A 839 -3.94 -6.44 -2.48
N ALA A 840 -3.86 -7.37 -1.52
CA ALA A 840 -2.76 -8.33 -1.41
C ALA A 840 -2.68 -9.24 -2.64
N GLU A 841 -3.81 -9.79 -3.08
CA GLU A 841 -3.85 -10.65 -4.27
C GLU A 841 -3.47 -9.90 -5.55
N ASP A 842 -3.94 -8.67 -5.71
CA ASP A 842 -3.64 -7.85 -6.88
C ASP A 842 -2.15 -7.48 -6.95
N LEU A 843 -1.56 -7.16 -5.79
CA LEU A 843 -0.13 -6.91 -5.67
C LEU A 843 0.66 -8.17 -6.02
N GLU A 844 0.22 -9.35 -5.58
CA GLU A 844 0.85 -10.62 -5.93
C GLU A 844 0.82 -10.88 -7.45
N VAL A 845 -0.29 -10.56 -8.13
CA VAL A 845 -0.36 -10.65 -9.60
C VAL A 845 0.72 -9.78 -10.23
N MET A 846 0.76 -8.48 -9.91
CA MET A 846 1.69 -7.55 -10.55
C MET A 846 3.14 -7.90 -10.27
N LEU A 847 3.49 -8.21 -9.02
CA LEU A 847 4.86 -8.54 -8.64
C LEU A 847 5.33 -9.85 -9.29
N ARG A 848 4.47 -10.88 -9.39
CA ARG A 848 4.84 -12.13 -10.04
C ARG A 848 4.98 -11.96 -11.56
N GLU A 849 4.11 -11.21 -12.22
CA GLU A 849 4.24 -10.93 -13.66
C GLU A 849 5.54 -10.18 -13.95
N ALA A 850 5.81 -9.10 -13.20
CA ALA A 850 7.04 -8.33 -13.33
C ALA A 850 8.30 -9.17 -13.08
N PHE A 851 8.33 -9.94 -11.98
CA PHE A 851 9.50 -10.74 -11.63
C PHE A 851 9.73 -11.90 -12.61
N ALA A 852 8.67 -12.48 -13.18
CA ALA A 852 8.77 -13.59 -14.12
C ALA A 852 9.01 -13.16 -15.58
N HIS A 853 8.89 -11.87 -15.92
CA HIS A 853 9.04 -11.40 -17.30
C HIS A 853 10.50 -11.06 -17.66
N PRO A 854 11.06 -11.55 -18.77
CA PRO A 854 12.49 -11.40 -19.08
C PRO A 854 12.93 -9.98 -19.46
N ALA A 855 12.01 -9.14 -19.96
CA ALA A 855 12.28 -7.74 -20.30
C ALA A 855 12.17 -6.77 -19.11
N VAL A 856 11.65 -7.23 -17.96
CA VAL A 856 11.49 -6.38 -16.78
C VAL A 856 12.75 -6.47 -15.93
N ASP A 857 13.31 -5.31 -15.60
CA ASP A 857 14.58 -5.19 -14.87
C ASP A 857 14.43 -4.53 -13.50
N GLY A 858 13.23 -4.08 -13.11
CA GLY A 858 12.99 -3.57 -11.77
C GLY A 858 11.54 -3.19 -11.51
N VAL A 859 11.19 -3.14 -10.23
CA VAL A 859 9.87 -2.72 -9.73
C VAL A 859 10.03 -1.68 -8.64
N MET A 860 9.21 -0.65 -8.70
CA MET A 860 9.21 0.47 -7.78
C MET A 860 7.78 0.73 -7.36
N LEU A 861 7.50 0.59 -6.07
CA LEU A 861 6.18 0.87 -5.53
C LEU A 861 5.95 2.38 -5.40
N TRP A 862 4.76 2.88 -5.67
CA TRP A 862 4.45 4.32 -5.52
C TRP A 862 4.03 4.70 -4.10
N GLY A 863 4.91 4.34 -3.16
CA GLY A 863 4.67 4.45 -1.73
C GLY A 863 4.23 3.12 -1.15
N PHE A 864 4.12 3.08 0.17
CA PHE A 864 3.71 1.88 0.89
C PHE A 864 3.03 2.16 2.24
N TRP A 865 2.80 3.43 2.60
CA TRP A 865 2.33 3.84 3.93
C TRP A 865 1.06 4.68 3.81
N GLU A 866 -0.03 4.30 4.51
CA GLU A 866 -1.41 4.77 4.28
C GLU A 866 -1.58 6.27 4.02
N LEU A 867 -1.02 7.12 4.89
CA LEU A 867 -1.16 8.57 4.78
C LEU A 867 -0.10 9.24 3.88
N PHE A 868 0.75 8.45 3.26
CA PHE A 868 1.81 8.89 2.33
C PHE A 868 1.63 8.34 0.92
N MET A 869 0.47 7.76 0.61
CA MET A 869 0.09 7.31 -0.73
C MET A 869 -0.58 8.44 -1.52
N SER A 870 -0.40 8.46 -2.84
CA SER A 870 -1.20 9.30 -3.74
C SER A 870 -2.59 8.71 -4.00
N ARG A 871 -2.71 7.38 -3.96
CA ARG A 871 -3.96 6.64 -4.13
C ARG A 871 -4.41 6.07 -2.79
N GLU A 872 -5.68 6.28 -2.46
CA GLU A 872 -6.27 5.70 -1.26
C GLU A 872 -6.21 4.17 -1.31
N ASN A 873 -6.21 3.55 -0.12
CA ASN A 873 -6.25 2.10 0.03
C ASN A 873 -5.19 1.37 -0.82
N SER A 874 -3.98 1.92 -0.93
CA SER A 874 -2.90 1.36 -1.77
C SER A 874 -1.63 1.01 -0.97
N HIS A 875 -1.72 1.05 0.36
CA HIS A 875 -0.59 0.91 1.27
C HIS A 875 -0.33 -0.52 1.72
N LEU A 876 0.92 -0.78 2.11
CA LEU A 876 1.39 -2.02 2.75
C LEU A 876 1.42 -1.90 4.28
N VAL A 877 1.55 -0.68 4.78
CA VAL A 877 1.67 -0.34 6.20
C VAL A 877 0.62 0.72 6.53
N ASN A 878 -0.21 0.44 7.53
CA ASN A 878 -1.25 1.35 8.01
C ASN A 878 -0.61 2.61 8.62
N ALA A 879 -1.41 3.66 8.80
CA ALA A 879 -0.94 4.98 9.22
C ALA A 879 0.01 4.95 10.45
N GLU A 880 -0.27 4.06 11.40
CA GLU A 880 0.43 3.95 12.69
C GLU A 880 1.49 2.83 12.72
N GLY A 881 1.84 2.24 11.57
CA GLY A 881 2.98 1.30 11.45
C GLY A 881 2.63 -0.18 11.38
N ASP A 882 1.35 -0.54 11.52
CA ASP A 882 0.90 -1.93 11.42
C ASP A 882 0.99 -2.42 9.97
N VAL A 883 1.72 -3.52 9.72
CA VAL A 883 1.80 -4.16 8.39
C VAL A 883 0.47 -4.87 8.12
N ASN A 884 -0.16 -4.54 6.99
CA ASN A 884 -1.45 -5.10 6.59
C ASN A 884 -1.28 -6.33 5.69
N GLU A 885 -2.39 -6.93 5.24
CA GLU A 885 -2.34 -8.16 4.41
C GLU A 885 -1.56 -8.00 3.10
N ALA A 886 -1.65 -6.84 2.46
CA ALA A 886 -0.88 -6.54 1.25
C ALA A 886 0.62 -6.43 1.56
N GLY A 887 0.97 -5.81 2.70
CA GLY A 887 2.34 -5.76 3.18
C GLY A 887 2.89 -7.14 3.54
N GLN A 888 2.09 -7.97 4.22
CA GLN A 888 2.47 -9.34 4.55
C GLN A 888 2.73 -10.16 3.27
N LYS A 889 1.84 -10.04 2.27
CA LYS A 889 2.02 -10.69 0.97
C LYS A 889 3.31 -10.26 0.25
N TYR A 890 3.62 -8.96 0.25
CA TYR A 890 4.87 -8.46 -0.30
C TYR A 890 6.10 -9.06 0.40
N LEU A 891 6.08 -9.10 1.74
CA LEU A 891 7.16 -9.70 2.53
C LEU A 891 7.29 -11.20 2.27
N ASP A 892 6.19 -11.92 2.07
CA ASP A 892 6.18 -13.34 1.75
C ASP A 892 6.83 -13.61 0.39
N LEU A 893 6.49 -12.83 -0.65
CA LEU A 893 7.11 -12.94 -1.98
C LEU A 893 8.60 -12.64 -1.93
N LYS A 894 9.01 -11.61 -1.18
CA LYS A 894 10.44 -11.34 -0.94
C LYS A 894 11.16 -12.51 -0.29
N ARG A 895 10.53 -13.22 0.65
CA ARG A 895 11.10 -14.43 1.26
C ARG A 895 11.12 -15.60 0.26
N GLU A 896 10.06 -15.77 -0.54
CA GLU A 896 10.00 -16.77 -1.62
C GLU A 896 11.15 -16.58 -2.64
N TRP A 897 11.53 -15.32 -2.92
CA TRP A 897 12.58 -14.96 -3.87
C TRP A 897 13.97 -14.81 -3.23
N LEU A 898 14.18 -15.41 -2.06
CA LEU A 898 15.51 -15.59 -1.47
C LEU A 898 15.87 -17.07 -1.41
N PHE A 899 17.06 -17.41 -1.87
CA PHE A 899 17.52 -18.79 -1.92
C PHE A 899 18.30 -19.21 -0.67
N HIS A 900 18.03 -20.41 -0.16
CA HIS A 900 18.88 -21.08 0.82
C HIS A 900 18.94 -22.58 0.54
N THR A 901 20.10 -23.20 0.74
CA THR A 901 20.27 -24.65 0.66
C THR A 901 21.43 -25.11 1.55
N HIS A 902 21.46 -26.39 1.90
CA HIS A 902 22.60 -27.01 2.54
C HIS A 902 22.75 -28.45 2.06
N GLY A 903 23.96 -28.98 2.15
CA GLY A 903 24.24 -30.36 1.80
C GLY A 903 25.71 -30.67 2.00
N HIS A 904 26.14 -31.84 1.54
CA HIS A 904 27.52 -32.26 1.63
C HIS A 904 28.18 -32.17 0.27
N VAL A 905 29.49 -31.93 0.27
CA VAL A 905 30.32 -32.06 -0.94
C VAL A 905 30.28 -33.51 -1.40
N ASP A 906 30.08 -33.72 -2.71
CA ASP A 906 30.00 -35.05 -3.33
C ASP A 906 31.39 -35.69 -3.57
N GLU A 907 31.41 -36.87 -4.19
CA GLU A 907 32.63 -37.64 -4.46
C GLU A 907 33.57 -36.94 -5.48
N ASP A 908 33.03 -36.06 -6.31
CA ASP A 908 33.78 -35.28 -7.31
C ASP A 908 34.32 -33.97 -6.73
N GLY A 909 34.07 -33.70 -5.44
CA GLY A 909 34.49 -32.46 -4.78
C GLY A 909 33.60 -31.27 -5.13
N GLU A 910 32.34 -31.52 -5.50
CA GLU A 910 31.40 -30.50 -5.96
C GLU A 910 30.16 -30.39 -5.05
N PHE A 911 29.54 -29.21 -5.09
CA PHE A 911 28.20 -28.99 -4.55
C PHE A 911 27.41 -28.15 -5.54
N THR A 912 26.32 -28.71 -6.06
CA THR A 912 25.52 -28.09 -7.13
C THR A 912 24.15 -27.65 -6.64
N PHE A 913 23.67 -26.51 -7.15
CA PHE A 913 22.32 -26.01 -6.88
C PHE A 913 21.90 -25.00 -7.96
N ARG A 914 20.60 -24.68 -8.02
CA ARG A 914 20.07 -23.62 -8.89
C ARG A 914 19.56 -22.45 -8.05
N GLY A 915 20.31 -21.35 -8.02
CA GLY A 915 20.04 -20.20 -7.16
C GLY A 915 19.57 -18.97 -7.92
N PHE A 916 18.83 -18.08 -7.26
CA PHE A 916 18.47 -16.76 -7.80
C PHE A 916 19.72 -15.90 -8.07
N HIS A 917 19.64 -14.99 -9.04
CA HIS A 917 20.70 -14.01 -9.26
C HIS A 917 20.91 -13.12 -8.03
N GLY A 918 22.17 -12.86 -7.67
CA GLY A 918 22.53 -12.03 -6.52
C GLY A 918 23.72 -12.53 -5.71
N THR A 919 23.87 -12.00 -4.49
CA THR A 919 25.02 -12.27 -3.63
C THR A 919 24.70 -13.33 -2.58
N TYR A 920 25.65 -14.22 -2.33
CA TYR A 920 25.52 -15.38 -1.44
C TYR A 920 26.61 -15.41 -0.37
N TYR A 921 26.23 -15.85 0.84
CA TYR A 921 27.15 -16.40 1.82
C TYR A 921 27.27 -17.90 1.66
N LEU A 922 28.50 -18.37 1.81
CA LEU A 922 28.90 -19.76 1.81
C LEU A 922 29.58 -20.08 3.13
N ASP A 923 28.95 -20.89 3.97
CA ASP A 923 29.55 -21.46 5.17
C ASP A 923 29.98 -22.90 4.89
N ILE A 924 31.25 -23.20 5.11
CA ILE A 924 31.88 -24.50 4.87
C ILE A 924 32.34 -25.04 6.23
N LEU A 925 31.78 -26.17 6.64
CA LEU A 925 32.06 -26.81 7.92
C LEU A 925 32.82 -28.11 7.66
N THR A 926 34.14 -28.06 7.88
CA THR A 926 35.00 -29.25 7.86
C THR A 926 35.07 -29.86 9.27
N ALA A 927 35.72 -31.01 9.41
CA ALA A 927 35.93 -31.65 10.72
C ALA A 927 36.71 -30.78 11.73
N SER A 928 37.51 -29.81 11.27
CA SER A 928 38.43 -29.03 12.10
C SER A 928 38.21 -27.52 12.08
N LYS A 929 37.49 -26.97 11.08
CA LYS A 929 37.29 -25.51 10.94
C LYS A 929 35.99 -25.15 10.23
N LYS A 930 35.50 -23.94 10.52
CA LYS A 930 34.47 -23.25 9.74
C LYS A 930 35.12 -22.19 8.86
N VAL A 931 34.85 -22.23 7.55
CA VAL A 931 35.30 -21.21 6.58
C VAL A 931 34.07 -20.52 5.99
N THR A 932 34.08 -19.19 5.96
CA THR A 932 33.00 -18.40 5.37
C THR A 932 33.51 -17.62 4.16
N LYS A 933 32.80 -17.69 3.02
CA LYS A 933 33.09 -16.93 1.80
C LYS A 933 31.83 -16.25 1.26
N THR A 934 32.03 -15.29 0.36
CA THR A 934 30.96 -14.66 -0.43
C THR A 934 31.21 -14.85 -1.92
N PHE A 935 30.15 -15.04 -2.69
CA PHE A 935 30.21 -15.09 -4.15
C PHE A 935 28.94 -14.47 -4.76
N VAL A 936 29.00 -14.16 -6.05
CA VAL A 936 27.89 -13.57 -6.80
C VAL A 936 27.43 -14.56 -7.87
N VAL A 937 26.12 -14.71 -8.01
CA VAL A 937 25.47 -15.44 -9.10
C VAL A 937 24.90 -14.41 -10.06
N ASP A 938 25.63 -14.15 -11.15
CA ASP A 938 25.20 -13.25 -12.22
C ASP A 938 24.31 -13.98 -13.24
N LYS A 939 23.50 -13.21 -13.98
CA LYS A 939 22.69 -13.71 -15.10
C LYS A 939 23.58 -14.42 -16.14
N GLY A 940 23.16 -15.58 -16.61
CA GLY A 940 23.84 -16.31 -17.69
C GLY A 940 23.24 -17.67 -17.99
N ASP A 941 23.47 -18.16 -19.21
CA ASP A 941 22.82 -19.36 -19.75
C ASP A 941 23.57 -20.66 -19.44
N THR A 942 24.84 -20.58 -19.03
CA THR A 942 25.66 -21.73 -18.66
C THR A 942 25.80 -21.83 -17.14
N PRO A 943 26.04 -23.01 -16.56
CA PRO A 943 26.35 -23.13 -15.14
C PRO A 943 27.51 -22.22 -14.72
N LEU A 944 27.37 -21.57 -13.56
CA LEU A 944 28.42 -20.78 -12.94
C LEU A 944 29.31 -21.69 -12.09
N VAL A 945 30.59 -21.80 -12.44
CA VAL A 945 31.57 -22.54 -11.65
C VAL A 945 32.28 -21.59 -10.70
N VAL A 946 32.18 -21.84 -9.39
CA VAL A 946 32.81 -21.05 -8.33
C VAL A 946 33.91 -21.88 -7.67
N PRO A 947 35.20 -21.57 -7.90
CA PRO A 947 36.29 -22.30 -7.28
C PRO A 947 36.43 -21.93 -5.80
N ILE A 948 36.51 -22.94 -4.93
CA ILE A 948 36.63 -22.82 -3.48
C ILE A 948 37.92 -23.50 -3.02
N ASP A 949 38.96 -22.70 -2.82
CA ASP A 949 40.22 -23.16 -2.23
C ASP A 949 40.14 -23.16 -0.69
N LEU A 950 40.42 -24.30 -0.05
CA LEU A 950 40.14 -24.56 1.38
C LEU A 950 41.37 -24.60 2.30
#